data_AF-A0A9E5M4J2-F1
#
_entry.id   AF-A0A9E5M4J2-F1
#
_cell.length_a   1.000
_cell.length_b   1.000
_cell.length_c   1.000
_cell.angle_alpha   90.00
_cell.angle_beta   90.00
_cell.angle_gamma   90.00
#
_symmetry.space_group_name_H-M   'P 1'
#
loop_
_entity.id
_entity.type
_entity.pdbx_description
1 polymer ?
#
loop_
_entity_poly.entity_id
_entity_poly.type
_entity_poly.pdbx_seq_one_letter_code
_entity_poly.pdbx_strand_id
1 'polypeptide(L)'
;MNDLQGQHILILGLGASGLAMARWCAFAGAAVTVADTREAPANLAILQSELPQVPFVSGPFSASLVEGSAIRAVFASPGLAPSDTAPVLDAAKTMGLWTGGELLSSFQLDNAGPFEPTAATVLNVTQDHLDWHGSMDAYAAAKQKIFGEHSLMLLNRDDARVMAMLPDPIRAKLQKPIVREHITYGAGMPERPGDFGLETVNGMTWLVRALESDETRRLRKGEVEEIHIQRLMPADALRIRGRHNAVNALAALALASSTGSSLASMLFGLREYKGEPHRVEPVAIVNDIEYCRPTCGDFPMSEWMARFTAWSAGLFSRAGGGAAVQGAGDGSLPVNLGSYDYAKNGAAQGKIQNIDQALVWVVVALLMWGMIMVYSASIAMPDNPKFARYAQTHFLVRHVISIVIGFGVALLAFQVPLETWEKNARPLFILSLILLAAVLLPFIGKGVNGARRWISLGVMNFQPSEFAKLAVIIYASDYMVRKMEVKERFFRAVLPMGAAVGLAGIFLLAEPDMGAFLVIAIIAMGILFLGGVNARMFFLILAILVFAFAMIIAASPWRRERIFAYLDPWDPTHALGKGYQLSHSLIAIGRGEIFGVGLGGSVEKLHWLPEAHTDFLLAVIGEEFGLVGVIAVIGMFLWLSRRIMVIGRQALALDRTFPGLVAQGVGIWIGFQSFINMGVNLGALPTKGLTLPLMSYGGSAILLNMVAIAIVLRIDAENKQMMRGGRS
;
A
#
# COMPACT_ATOMS: atom_id res chain seq x y z
N MET A 1 -32.80 7.29 -2.00
CA MET A 1 -31.79 8.37 -2.07
C MET A 1 -32.33 9.66 -2.72
N ASN A 2 -33.65 9.86 -2.87
CA ASN A 2 -34.24 11.00 -3.61
C ASN A 2 -35.34 11.76 -2.83
N ASP A 3 -35.49 11.58 -1.51
CA ASP A 3 -36.65 12.16 -0.80
C ASP A 3 -36.62 13.69 -0.66
N LEU A 4 -35.45 14.33 -0.82
CA LEU A 4 -35.28 15.79 -0.70
C LEU A 4 -35.14 16.53 -2.03
N GLN A 5 -35.08 15.81 -3.15
CA GLN A 5 -34.82 16.39 -4.46
C GLN A 5 -35.98 17.32 -4.87
N GLY A 6 -35.67 18.62 -5.07
CA GLY A 6 -36.67 19.63 -5.43
C GLY A 6 -37.55 20.13 -4.27
N GLN A 7 -37.31 19.70 -3.04
CA GLN A 7 -38.00 20.26 -1.86
C GLN A 7 -37.30 21.54 -1.39
N HIS A 8 -38.07 22.47 -0.81
CA HIS A 8 -37.53 23.71 -0.22
C HIS A 8 -37.39 23.55 1.30
N ILE A 9 -36.17 23.75 1.81
CA ILE A 9 -35.79 23.47 3.20
C ILE A 9 -35.30 24.78 3.83
N LEU A 10 -35.83 25.10 5.02
CA LEU A 10 -35.38 26.22 5.83
C LEU A 10 -34.45 25.71 6.93
N ILE A 11 -33.27 26.30 7.08
CA ILE A 11 -32.31 25.99 8.14
C ILE A 11 -32.20 27.20 9.07
N LEU A 12 -32.49 27.00 10.36
CA LEU A 12 -32.39 28.02 11.41
C LEU A 12 -31.02 27.93 12.09
N GLY A 13 -30.27 29.03 12.06
CA GLY A 13 -28.97 29.22 12.69
C GLY A 13 -27.80 28.77 11.81
N LEU A 14 -26.91 29.70 11.46
CA LEU A 14 -25.70 29.48 10.68
C LEU A 14 -24.47 29.27 11.58
N GLY A 15 -24.56 28.23 12.42
CA GLY A 15 -23.42 27.67 13.18
C GLY A 15 -22.65 26.62 12.38
N ALA A 16 -21.82 25.81 13.04
CA ALA A 16 -21.14 24.66 12.38
C ALA A 16 -22.18 23.65 11.85
N SER A 17 -23.16 23.31 12.69
CA SER A 17 -24.27 22.43 12.35
C SER A 17 -25.18 22.97 11.25
N GLY A 18 -25.48 24.28 11.30
CA GLY A 18 -26.26 24.95 10.24
C GLY A 18 -25.60 24.84 8.88
N LEU A 19 -24.29 25.06 8.82
CA LEU A 19 -23.51 24.94 7.59
C LEU A 19 -23.45 23.49 7.08
N ALA A 20 -23.27 22.52 7.98
CA ALA A 20 -23.26 21.09 7.64
C ALA A 20 -24.61 20.64 7.05
N MET A 21 -25.72 21.02 7.69
CA MET A 21 -27.07 20.75 7.18
C MET A 21 -27.29 21.41 5.82
N ALA A 22 -26.81 22.64 5.60
CA ALA A 22 -26.94 23.34 4.33
C ALA A 22 -26.19 22.62 3.20
N ARG A 23 -24.94 22.17 3.46
CA ARG A 23 -24.15 21.37 2.52
C ARG A 23 -24.85 20.06 2.17
N TRP A 24 -25.34 19.33 3.17
CA TRP A 24 -25.99 18.05 2.94
C TRP A 24 -27.31 18.20 2.16
N CYS A 25 -28.16 19.16 2.54
CA CYS A 25 -29.42 19.42 1.85
C CYS A 25 -29.18 19.87 0.39
N ALA A 26 -28.21 20.75 0.16
CA ALA A 26 -27.84 21.18 -1.19
C ALA A 26 -27.27 20.02 -2.03
N PHE A 27 -26.43 19.17 -1.42
CA PHE A 27 -25.91 17.96 -2.07
C PHE A 27 -27.02 16.95 -2.42
N ALA A 28 -28.04 16.83 -1.57
CA ALA A 28 -29.22 16.00 -1.81
C ALA A 28 -30.20 16.58 -2.86
N GLY A 29 -29.89 17.75 -3.44
CA GLY A 29 -30.68 18.39 -4.49
C GLY A 29 -31.89 19.19 -3.99
N ALA A 30 -31.91 19.56 -2.71
CA ALA A 30 -32.93 20.45 -2.15
C ALA A 30 -32.63 21.92 -2.46
N ALA A 31 -33.68 22.74 -2.60
CA ALA A 31 -33.54 24.19 -2.48
C ALA A 31 -33.41 24.53 -0.98
N VAL A 32 -32.39 25.29 -0.59
CA VAL A 32 -32.09 25.56 0.82
C VAL A 32 -32.12 27.05 1.07
N THR A 33 -32.78 27.49 2.14
CA THR A 33 -32.68 28.85 2.69
C THR A 33 -32.11 28.76 4.10
N VAL A 34 -31.13 29.59 4.43
CA VAL A 34 -30.56 29.67 5.78
C VAL A 34 -31.00 30.98 6.43
N ALA A 35 -31.58 30.91 7.63
CA ALA A 35 -31.96 32.07 8.42
C ALA A 35 -31.15 32.13 9.73
N ASP A 36 -30.67 33.31 10.13
CA ASP A 36 -30.01 33.53 11.43
C ASP A 36 -30.46 34.86 12.03
N THR A 37 -30.51 34.93 13.36
CA THR A 37 -30.86 36.17 14.07
C THR A 37 -29.77 37.23 13.95
N ARG A 38 -28.53 36.82 13.65
CA ARG A 38 -27.38 37.71 13.44
C ARG A 38 -27.30 38.14 11.98
N GLU A 39 -26.96 39.40 11.72
CA GLU A 39 -26.72 39.90 10.36
C GLU A 39 -25.44 39.33 9.72
N ALA A 40 -24.42 39.02 10.54
CA ALA A 40 -23.14 38.48 10.08
C ALA A 40 -22.64 37.33 10.98
N PRO A 41 -23.23 36.12 10.88
CA PRO A 41 -22.74 34.94 11.60
C PRO A 41 -21.40 34.47 11.03
N ALA A 42 -20.57 33.83 11.89
CA ALA A 42 -19.17 33.49 11.58
C ALA A 42 -18.97 32.66 10.30
N ASN A 43 -19.96 31.82 9.94
CA ASN A 43 -19.90 30.93 8.78
C ASN A 43 -20.56 31.51 7.51
N LEU A 44 -21.01 32.77 7.52
CA LEU A 44 -21.67 33.38 6.36
C LEU A 44 -20.77 33.46 5.12
N ALA A 45 -19.51 33.87 5.31
CA ALA A 45 -18.54 33.95 4.21
C ALA A 45 -18.27 32.56 3.60
N ILE A 46 -18.21 31.53 4.44
CA ILE A 46 -17.99 30.14 4.00
C ILE A 46 -19.21 29.67 3.20
N LEU A 47 -20.43 29.87 3.72
CA LEU A 47 -21.67 29.51 3.04
C LEU A 47 -21.77 30.16 1.66
N GLN A 48 -21.49 31.46 1.56
CA GLN A 48 -21.55 32.20 0.29
C GLN A 48 -20.48 31.73 -0.71
N SER A 49 -19.30 31.34 -0.23
CA SER A 49 -18.21 30.85 -1.08
C SER A 49 -18.45 29.43 -1.62
N GLU A 50 -19.05 28.56 -0.80
CA GLU A 50 -19.21 27.14 -1.13
C GLU A 50 -20.58 26.83 -1.75
N LEU A 51 -21.62 27.57 -1.35
CA LEU A 51 -23.02 27.36 -1.74
C LEU A 51 -23.67 28.71 -2.14
N PRO A 52 -23.20 29.38 -3.21
CA PRO A 52 -23.72 30.68 -3.64
C PRO A 52 -25.21 30.69 -4.00
N GLN A 53 -25.77 29.51 -4.30
CA GLN A 53 -27.19 29.31 -4.61
C GLN A 53 -28.11 29.33 -3.37
N VAL A 54 -27.56 29.30 -2.16
CA VAL A 54 -28.33 29.22 -0.90
C VAL A 54 -28.57 30.63 -0.35
N PRO A 55 -29.81 31.18 -0.41
CA PRO A 55 -30.11 32.48 0.16
C PRO A 55 -29.95 32.49 1.69
N PHE A 56 -29.38 33.59 2.18
CA PHE A 56 -29.26 33.91 3.60
C PHE A 56 -30.24 35.01 4.01
N VAL A 57 -31.01 34.78 5.07
CA VAL A 57 -31.97 35.73 5.63
C VAL A 57 -31.53 36.09 7.05
N SER A 58 -31.36 37.39 7.32
CA SER A 58 -31.11 37.87 8.68
C SER A 58 -32.39 38.46 9.29
N GLY A 59 -32.61 38.24 10.58
CA GLY A 59 -33.75 38.80 11.30
C GLY A 59 -34.29 37.88 12.40
N PRO A 60 -35.27 38.36 13.19
CA PRO A 60 -35.88 37.55 14.24
C PRO A 60 -36.58 36.31 13.66
N PHE A 61 -36.52 35.21 14.39
CA PHE A 61 -37.24 33.99 14.04
C PHE A 61 -38.75 34.18 14.31
N SER A 62 -39.50 34.51 13.27
CA SER A 62 -40.96 34.70 13.30
C SER A 62 -41.68 33.75 12.35
N ALA A 63 -42.96 33.48 12.60
CA ALA A 63 -43.80 32.60 11.78
C ALA A 63 -43.82 32.98 10.28
N SER A 64 -43.60 34.26 9.95
CA SER A 64 -43.48 34.78 8.59
C SER A 64 -42.36 34.15 7.74
N LEU A 65 -41.38 33.48 8.36
CA LEU A 65 -40.35 32.73 7.65
C LEU A 65 -40.91 31.48 6.95
N VAL A 66 -42.07 30.99 7.37
CA VAL A 66 -42.67 29.74 6.92
C VAL A 66 -44.05 29.97 6.32
N GLU A 67 -44.82 30.92 6.86
CA GLU A 67 -46.15 31.30 6.35
C GLU A 67 -46.10 31.83 4.91
N GLY A 68 -46.92 31.25 4.02
CA GLY A 68 -47.02 31.67 2.61
C GLY A 68 -45.83 31.28 1.73
N SER A 69 -44.87 30.51 2.25
CA SER A 69 -43.69 30.05 1.53
C SER A 69 -43.85 28.63 0.95
N ALA A 70 -42.96 28.24 0.04
CA ALA A 70 -42.91 26.87 -0.51
C ALA A 70 -42.15 25.87 0.39
N ILE A 71 -41.82 26.25 1.63
CA ILE A 71 -40.98 25.46 2.53
C ILE A 71 -41.71 24.18 2.95
N ARG A 72 -41.01 23.05 2.83
CA ARG A 72 -41.53 21.71 3.17
C ARG A 72 -40.94 21.14 4.46
N ALA A 73 -39.75 21.60 4.84
CA ALA A 73 -39.07 21.19 6.07
C ALA A 73 -38.31 22.36 6.73
N VAL A 74 -38.28 22.36 8.06
CA VAL A 74 -37.52 23.31 8.88
C VAL A 74 -36.53 22.54 9.75
N PHE A 75 -35.24 22.82 9.59
CA PHE A 75 -34.18 22.26 10.41
C PHE A 75 -33.57 23.31 11.33
N ALA A 76 -33.38 22.98 12.61
CA ALA A 76 -32.80 23.89 13.58
C ALA A 76 -31.41 23.42 14.02
N SER A 77 -30.46 24.35 14.05
CA SER A 77 -29.15 24.11 14.65
C SER A 77 -29.32 23.85 16.16
N PRO A 78 -28.69 22.80 16.73
CA PRO A 78 -28.88 22.39 18.12
C PRO A 78 -28.40 23.43 19.15
N GLY A 79 -27.57 24.40 18.75
CA GLY A 79 -27.10 25.48 19.60
C GLY A 79 -28.09 26.64 19.79
N LEU A 80 -29.27 26.60 19.17
CA LEU A 80 -30.31 27.63 19.33
C LEU A 80 -31.20 27.30 20.53
N ALA A 81 -31.56 28.32 21.32
CA ALA A 81 -32.47 28.15 22.44
C ALA A 81 -33.88 27.77 21.93
N PRO A 82 -34.59 26.83 22.58
CA PRO A 82 -35.95 26.46 22.18
C PRO A 82 -36.91 27.65 22.13
N SER A 83 -36.76 28.62 23.05
CA SER A 83 -37.55 29.86 23.08
C SER A 83 -37.42 30.70 21.80
N ASP A 84 -36.24 30.68 21.19
CA ASP A 84 -35.94 31.52 20.02
C ASP A 84 -36.47 30.86 18.75
N THR A 85 -36.47 29.52 18.70
CA THR A 85 -36.95 28.75 17.54
C THR A 85 -38.44 28.41 17.59
N ALA A 86 -39.08 28.48 18.78
CA ALA A 86 -40.48 28.13 18.99
C ALA A 86 -41.46 28.84 18.03
N PRO A 87 -41.36 30.17 17.77
CA PRO A 87 -42.30 30.85 16.88
C PRO A 87 -42.32 30.29 15.45
N VAL A 88 -41.18 29.77 14.97
CA VAL A 88 -41.05 29.20 13.64
C VAL A 88 -41.42 27.71 13.65
N LEU A 89 -40.96 26.97 14.65
CA LEU A 89 -41.22 25.52 14.75
C LEU A 89 -42.68 25.22 15.07
N ASP A 90 -43.36 26.02 15.88
CA ASP A 90 -44.78 25.85 16.21
C ASP A 90 -45.67 26.21 15.01
N ALA A 91 -45.31 27.25 14.25
CA ALA A 91 -45.96 27.57 12.98
C ALA A 91 -45.77 26.45 11.95
N ALA A 92 -44.54 25.93 11.81
CA ALA A 92 -44.22 24.81 10.93
C ALA A 92 -45.01 23.54 11.30
N LYS A 93 -45.11 23.21 12.60
CA LYS A 93 -45.92 22.10 13.10
C LYS A 93 -47.41 22.27 12.79
N THR A 94 -47.95 23.47 12.99
CA THR A 94 -49.36 23.79 12.69
C THR A 94 -49.68 23.64 11.20
N MET A 95 -48.69 23.92 10.34
CA MET A 95 -48.78 23.75 8.88
C MET A 95 -48.48 22.32 8.41
N GLY A 96 -48.16 21.39 9.31
CA GLY A 96 -47.83 20.00 8.98
C GLY A 96 -46.48 19.83 8.25
N LEU A 97 -45.56 20.78 8.44
CA LEU A 97 -44.21 20.70 7.86
C LEU A 97 -43.30 19.79 8.67
N TRP A 98 -42.31 19.20 8.01
CA TRP A 98 -41.33 18.38 8.70
C TRP A 98 -40.39 19.27 9.52
N THR A 99 -40.13 18.90 10.78
CA THR A 99 -39.19 19.63 11.65
C THR A 99 -38.10 18.67 12.16
N GLY A 100 -36.84 19.11 12.20
CA GLY A 100 -35.70 18.27 12.60
C GLY A 100 -34.40 19.04 12.86
N GLY A 101 -33.26 18.35 12.95
CA GLY A 101 -31.92 18.94 13.13
C GLY A 101 -30.80 17.90 12.99
N GLU A 102 -29.53 18.34 13.01
CA GLU A 102 -28.33 17.47 12.84
C GLU A 102 -28.08 16.55 14.06
N LEU A 103 -28.39 17.03 15.27
CA LEU A 103 -28.29 16.30 16.52
C LEU A 103 -29.60 16.44 17.29
N LEU A 104 -30.18 15.32 17.72
CA LEU A 104 -31.36 15.32 18.58
C LEU A 104 -30.91 15.22 20.04
N SER A 105 -31.04 16.34 20.76
CA SER A 105 -30.90 16.35 22.23
C SER A 105 -32.07 15.65 22.91
N SER A 106 -31.93 15.26 24.19
CA SER A 106 -33.04 14.66 24.96
C SER A 106 -34.26 15.58 25.03
N PHE A 107 -34.04 16.89 25.09
CA PHE A 107 -35.10 17.91 25.10
C PHE A 107 -35.89 17.98 23.79
N GLN A 108 -35.23 17.75 22.65
CA GLN A 108 -35.88 17.73 21.34
C GLN A 108 -36.65 16.41 21.12
N LEU A 109 -36.16 15.30 21.66
CA LEU A 109 -36.83 14.00 21.59
C LEU A 109 -38.09 13.93 22.47
N ASP A 110 -38.14 14.69 23.58
CA ASP A 110 -39.32 14.74 24.43
C ASP A 110 -40.51 15.46 23.76
N ASN A 111 -40.24 16.40 22.85
CA ASN A 111 -41.22 17.23 22.15
C ASN A 111 -41.31 16.97 20.62
N ALA A 112 -40.63 15.94 20.13
CA ALA A 112 -40.71 15.51 18.74
C ALA A 112 -42.03 14.76 18.50
N GLY A 113 -42.67 15.01 17.35
CA GLY A 113 -43.76 14.17 16.85
C GLY A 113 -43.27 12.75 16.49
N PRO A 114 -44.03 11.94 15.73
CA PRO A 114 -43.57 10.63 15.31
C PRO A 114 -42.26 10.75 14.51
N PHE A 115 -41.17 10.20 15.06
CA PHE A 115 -39.82 10.25 14.50
C PHE A 115 -39.36 8.82 14.18
N GLU A 116 -39.09 8.54 12.89
CA GLU A 116 -38.78 7.21 12.39
C GLU A 116 -37.52 7.23 11.50
N PRO A 117 -36.31 7.09 12.07
CA PRO A 117 -35.07 7.13 11.29
C PRO A 117 -34.80 5.80 10.57
N THR A 118 -33.91 5.81 9.58
CA THR A 118 -33.43 4.56 8.95
C THR A 118 -32.57 3.74 9.93
N ALA A 119 -31.72 4.42 10.68
CA ALA A 119 -30.89 3.84 11.74
C ALA A 119 -30.65 4.89 12.82
N ALA A 120 -30.61 4.46 14.08
CA ALA A 120 -30.39 5.35 15.21
C ALA A 120 -29.45 4.72 16.25
N THR A 121 -28.77 5.56 17.03
CA THR A 121 -27.94 5.11 18.15
C THR A 121 -28.07 6.03 19.34
N VAL A 122 -27.96 5.45 20.53
CA VAL A 122 -27.67 6.18 21.78
C VAL A 122 -26.26 5.78 22.17
N LEU A 123 -25.32 6.74 22.19
CA LEU A 123 -23.90 6.44 22.43
C LEU A 123 -23.63 5.97 23.87
N ASN A 124 -24.26 6.61 24.85
CA ASN A 124 -24.21 6.26 26.27
C ASN A 124 -25.31 6.98 27.05
N VAL A 125 -25.58 6.53 28.27
CA VAL A 125 -26.49 7.15 29.23
C VAL A 125 -25.76 7.33 30.56
N THR A 126 -25.21 8.53 30.78
CA THR A 126 -24.54 8.94 32.03
C THR A 126 -25.29 10.11 32.67
N GLN A 127 -25.03 10.40 33.96
CA GLN A 127 -25.77 11.42 34.70
C GLN A 127 -25.60 12.81 34.07
N ASP A 128 -26.71 13.33 33.57
CA ASP A 128 -26.81 14.65 32.97
C ASP A 128 -28.26 15.14 33.05
N HIS A 129 -28.47 16.46 33.15
CA HIS A 129 -29.79 17.10 33.14
C HIS A 129 -30.87 16.49 34.09
N LEU A 130 -30.46 16.00 35.26
CA LEU A 130 -31.39 15.44 36.26
C LEU A 130 -32.32 16.48 36.89
N ASP A 131 -31.91 17.75 36.88
CA ASP A 131 -32.74 18.90 37.23
C ASP A 131 -34.00 19.02 36.38
N TRP A 132 -33.96 18.51 35.13
CA TRP A 132 -35.09 18.49 34.22
C TRP A 132 -35.87 17.18 34.24
N HIS A 133 -35.18 16.04 34.12
CA HIS A 133 -35.81 14.73 33.96
C HIS A 133 -36.22 14.07 35.29
N GLY A 134 -35.72 14.56 36.43
CA GLY A 134 -36.03 14.07 37.77
C GLY A 134 -35.42 12.71 38.14
N SER A 135 -35.25 11.80 37.17
CA SER A 135 -34.57 10.52 37.37
C SER A 135 -33.76 10.10 36.13
N MET A 136 -32.77 9.23 36.35
CA MET A 136 -31.98 8.64 35.26
C MET A 136 -32.83 7.77 34.32
N ASP A 137 -33.92 7.19 34.81
CA ASP A 137 -34.80 6.32 34.02
C ASP A 137 -35.70 7.14 33.11
N ALA A 138 -36.19 8.29 33.59
CA ALA A 138 -36.90 9.26 32.75
C ALA A 138 -35.99 9.86 31.68
N TYR A 139 -34.72 10.15 32.01
CA TYR A 139 -33.73 10.60 31.04
C TYR A 139 -33.41 9.54 29.97
N ALA A 140 -33.25 8.28 30.37
CA ALA A 140 -33.05 7.17 29.45
C ALA A 140 -34.26 6.95 28.53
N ALA A 141 -35.48 7.00 29.08
CA ALA A 141 -36.72 6.87 28.32
C ALA A 141 -36.89 8.00 27.30
N ALA A 142 -36.50 9.24 27.63
CA ALA A 142 -36.50 10.35 26.68
C ALA A 142 -35.55 10.10 25.49
N LYS A 143 -34.34 9.58 25.75
CA LYS A 143 -33.38 9.23 24.67
C LYS A 143 -33.83 8.02 23.84
N GLN A 144 -34.48 7.04 24.45
CA GLN A 144 -34.95 5.84 23.76
C GLN A 144 -35.92 6.16 22.60
N LYS A 145 -36.64 7.29 22.69
CA LYS A 145 -37.54 7.77 21.62
C LYS A 145 -36.84 7.95 20.27
N ILE A 146 -35.50 8.10 20.23
CA ILE A 146 -34.73 8.24 18.99
C ILE A 146 -34.87 7.02 18.06
N PHE A 147 -35.16 5.83 18.60
CA PHE A 147 -35.21 4.61 17.80
C PHE A 147 -36.52 4.44 17.03
N GLY A 148 -37.60 5.18 17.29
CA GLY A 148 -38.89 4.90 16.64
C GLY A 148 -39.37 3.44 16.79
N GLU A 149 -40.31 3.02 15.94
CA GLU A 149 -40.93 1.69 15.98
C GLU A 149 -40.18 0.64 15.14
N HIS A 150 -39.58 1.04 14.01
CA HIS A 150 -39.03 0.17 12.98
C HIS A 150 -37.56 0.43 12.63
N SER A 151 -36.96 1.53 13.09
CA SER A 151 -35.55 1.83 12.77
C SER A 151 -34.59 0.73 13.22
N LEU A 152 -33.49 0.60 12.46
CA LEU A 152 -32.35 -0.22 12.86
C LEU A 152 -31.71 0.37 14.12
N MET A 153 -31.66 -0.42 15.19
CA MET A 153 -31.06 0.01 16.45
C MET A 153 -29.56 -0.27 16.45
N LEU A 154 -28.75 0.75 16.68
CA LEU A 154 -27.32 0.60 16.95
C LEU A 154 -27.04 0.82 18.43
N LEU A 155 -26.62 -0.24 19.11
CA LEU A 155 -26.50 -0.27 20.57
C LEU A 155 -25.04 -0.40 21.01
N ASN A 156 -24.66 0.40 22.00
CA ASN A 156 -23.34 0.33 22.63
C ASN A 156 -23.31 -0.80 23.68
N ARG A 157 -22.53 -1.85 23.43
CA ARG A 157 -22.35 -3.00 24.35
C ARG A 157 -21.68 -2.62 25.66
N ASP A 158 -20.92 -1.53 25.69
CA ASP A 158 -20.23 -1.08 26.89
C ASP A 158 -21.17 -0.37 27.89
N ASP A 159 -22.42 -0.06 27.49
CA ASP A 159 -23.41 0.62 28.32
C ASP A 159 -24.68 -0.24 28.51
N ALA A 160 -24.85 -0.77 29.73
CA ALA A 160 -25.98 -1.63 30.08
C ALA A 160 -27.34 -0.93 29.96
N ARG A 161 -27.43 0.38 30.18
CA ARG A 161 -28.69 1.14 30.05
C ARG A 161 -29.08 1.29 28.57
N VAL A 162 -28.10 1.44 27.69
CA VAL A 162 -28.34 1.45 26.23
C VAL A 162 -28.77 0.08 25.75
N MET A 163 -28.10 -1.00 26.20
CA MET A 163 -28.49 -2.37 25.83
C MET A 163 -29.90 -2.74 26.32
N ALA A 164 -30.32 -2.21 27.47
CA ALA A 164 -31.68 -2.40 28.00
C ALA A 164 -32.78 -1.70 27.18
N MET A 165 -32.43 -0.84 26.22
CA MET A 165 -33.40 -0.21 25.31
C MET A 165 -33.91 -1.18 24.23
N LEU A 166 -33.24 -2.32 24.03
CA LEU A 166 -33.67 -3.36 23.09
C LEU A 166 -34.95 -4.04 23.62
N PRO A 167 -36.06 -4.07 22.84
CA PRO A 167 -37.29 -4.72 23.26
C PRO A 167 -37.14 -6.24 23.42
N ASP A 168 -37.89 -6.82 24.37
CA ASP A 168 -37.95 -8.26 24.55
C ASP A 168 -38.47 -8.99 23.29
N PRO A 169 -37.91 -10.17 22.93
CA PRO A 169 -38.36 -10.93 21.78
C PRO A 169 -39.85 -11.31 21.85
N ILE A 170 -40.61 -11.00 20.81
CA ILE A 170 -42.03 -11.36 20.73
C ILE A 170 -42.14 -12.85 20.38
N ARG A 171 -42.71 -13.63 21.29
CA ARG A 171 -42.93 -15.07 21.11
C ARG A 171 -44.27 -15.33 20.42
N ALA A 172 -44.25 -15.60 19.12
CA ALA A 172 -45.41 -16.15 18.41
C ALA A 172 -45.47 -17.68 18.62
N LYS A 173 -46.65 -18.23 18.93
CA LYS A 173 -46.84 -19.69 19.07
C LYS A 173 -46.34 -20.40 17.79
N LEU A 174 -45.46 -21.38 17.95
CA LEU A 174 -44.86 -22.23 16.90
C LEU A 174 -43.87 -21.55 15.93
N GLN A 175 -43.44 -20.30 16.16
CA GLN A 175 -42.41 -19.63 15.35
C GLN A 175 -41.18 -19.23 16.18
N LYS A 176 -40.04 -18.97 15.51
CA LYS A 176 -38.85 -18.40 16.16
C LYS A 176 -39.23 -17.04 16.77
N PRO A 177 -38.71 -16.68 17.97
CA PRO A 177 -38.95 -15.37 18.55
C PRO A 177 -38.56 -14.27 17.57
N ILE A 178 -39.46 -13.32 17.33
CA ILE A 178 -39.18 -12.17 16.47
C ILE A 178 -38.43 -11.16 17.33
N VAL A 179 -37.17 -10.91 16.98
CA VAL A 179 -36.30 -9.95 17.65
C VAL A 179 -36.22 -8.70 16.78
N ARG A 180 -36.26 -7.52 17.39
CA ARG A 180 -36.04 -6.26 16.68
C ARG A 180 -34.65 -6.24 16.04
N GLU A 181 -34.57 -5.79 14.79
CA GLU A 181 -33.31 -5.69 14.06
C GLU A 181 -32.37 -4.70 14.74
N HIS A 182 -31.13 -5.13 15.00
CA HIS A 182 -30.13 -4.32 15.68
C HIS A 182 -28.72 -4.77 15.32
N ILE A 183 -27.79 -3.82 15.40
CA ILE A 183 -26.33 -4.00 15.32
C ILE A 183 -25.73 -3.48 16.62
N THR A 184 -24.68 -4.13 17.10
CA THR A 184 -23.97 -3.70 18.30
C THR A 184 -22.53 -3.29 18.01
N TYR A 185 -22.04 -2.32 18.79
CA TYR A 185 -20.65 -1.88 18.77
C TYR A 185 -20.14 -1.72 20.21
N GLY A 186 -18.83 -1.78 20.40
CA GLY A 186 -18.25 -1.58 21.73
C GLY A 186 -16.74 -1.80 21.73
N ALA A 187 -16.16 -1.67 22.91
CA ALA A 187 -14.72 -1.75 23.12
C ALA A 187 -14.19 -3.18 23.27
N GLY A 188 -15.07 -4.18 23.21
CA GLY A 188 -14.76 -5.60 23.12
C GLY A 188 -14.99 -6.18 21.71
N MET A 189 -14.69 -7.47 21.56
CA MET A 189 -14.87 -8.21 20.30
C MET A 189 -16.34 -8.23 19.86
N PRO A 190 -16.64 -8.20 18.55
CA PRO A 190 -17.99 -8.37 18.05
C PRO A 190 -18.49 -9.80 18.26
N GLU A 191 -19.77 -9.95 18.57
CA GLU A 191 -20.36 -11.24 18.93
C GLU A 191 -21.20 -11.85 17.80
N ARG A 192 -21.80 -11.00 16.96
CA ARG A 192 -22.69 -11.43 15.88
C ARG A 192 -22.24 -10.86 14.53
N PRO A 193 -22.54 -11.55 13.41
CA PRO A 193 -22.32 -10.98 12.08
C PRO A 193 -23.01 -9.61 11.94
N GLY A 194 -22.29 -8.64 11.39
CA GLY A 194 -22.72 -7.25 11.30
C GLY A 194 -22.24 -6.36 12.46
N ASP A 195 -21.89 -6.94 13.62
CA ASP A 195 -21.40 -6.19 14.76
C ASP A 195 -20.00 -5.61 14.54
N PHE A 196 -19.74 -4.50 15.22
CA PHE A 196 -18.47 -3.80 15.23
C PHE A 196 -17.80 -3.96 16.59
N GLY A 197 -16.47 -3.88 16.66
CA GLY A 197 -15.75 -4.03 17.92
C GLY A 197 -14.30 -3.59 17.87
N LEU A 198 -13.62 -3.77 19.00
CA LEU A 198 -12.18 -3.62 19.09
C LEU A 198 -11.52 -4.97 19.32
N GLU A 199 -10.48 -5.26 18.54
CA GLU A 199 -9.60 -6.41 18.73
C GLU A 199 -8.21 -5.91 19.09
N THR A 200 -7.66 -6.34 20.22
CA THR A 200 -6.26 -6.03 20.56
C THR A 200 -5.39 -7.23 20.22
N VAL A 201 -4.49 -7.05 19.25
CA VAL A 201 -3.54 -8.07 18.81
C VAL A 201 -2.14 -7.49 18.97
N ASN A 202 -1.30 -8.16 19.77
CA ASN A 202 0.11 -7.80 19.99
C ASN A 202 0.34 -6.33 20.39
N GLY A 203 -0.54 -5.79 21.24
CA GLY A 203 -0.45 -4.43 21.76
C GLY A 203 -1.02 -3.34 20.85
N MET A 204 -1.48 -3.69 19.63
CA MET A 204 -2.16 -2.79 18.72
C MET A 204 -3.68 -3.05 18.75
N THR A 205 -4.47 -2.01 18.94
CA THR A 205 -5.94 -2.09 18.94
C THR A 205 -6.46 -1.83 17.52
N TRP A 206 -7.34 -2.70 17.03
CA TRP A 206 -7.94 -2.64 15.70
C TRP A 206 -9.44 -2.38 15.80
N LEU A 207 -9.95 -1.53 14.90
CA LEU A 207 -11.37 -1.46 14.56
C LEU A 207 -11.71 -2.70 13.72
N VAL A 208 -12.70 -3.50 14.14
CA VAL A 208 -13.06 -4.75 13.45
C VAL A 208 -14.57 -4.87 13.25
N ARG A 209 -14.97 -5.68 12.26
CA ARG A 209 -16.36 -6.05 11.97
C ARG A 209 -16.47 -7.57 11.87
N ALA A 210 -17.53 -8.15 12.43
CA ALA A 210 -17.84 -9.57 12.23
C ALA A 210 -18.62 -9.79 10.93
N LEU A 211 -18.20 -10.78 10.14
CA LEU A 211 -18.84 -11.24 8.91
C LEU A 211 -19.34 -12.69 9.09
N GLU A 212 -20.36 -13.05 8.32
CA GLU A 212 -20.83 -14.44 8.22
C GLU A 212 -19.75 -15.32 7.57
N SER A 213 -19.61 -16.57 8.03
CA SER A 213 -18.71 -17.54 7.43
C SER A 213 -19.25 -18.05 6.10
N ASP A 214 -18.38 -18.09 5.08
CA ASP A 214 -18.53 -18.64 3.72
C ASP A 214 -19.72 -19.61 3.49
N GLU A 215 -20.64 -19.24 2.57
CA GLU A 215 -21.93 -19.93 2.29
C GLU A 215 -21.79 -21.39 1.79
N THR A 216 -20.60 -21.82 1.41
CA THR A 216 -20.35 -23.16 0.85
C THR A 216 -20.28 -24.28 1.89
N ARG A 217 -20.36 -23.97 3.18
CA ARG A 217 -20.25 -24.94 4.28
C ARG A 217 -21.63 -25.24 4.89
N ARG A 218 -22.21 -26.40 4.59
CA ARG A 218 -23.40 -26.89 5.31
C ARG A 218 -23.02 -27.29 6.74
N LEU A 219 -23.37 -26.46 7.71
CA LEU A 219 -23.19 -26.73 9.15
C LEU A 219 -23.98 -27.97 9.59
N ARG A 220 -23.38 -28.81 10.43
CA ARG A 220 -24.09 -29.93 11.07
C ARG A 220 -24.92 -29.40 12.25
N LYS A 221 -26.01 -30.10 12.59
CA LYS A 221 -26.92 -29.73 13.68
C LYS A 221 -26.15 -29.70 15.01
N GLY A 222 -25.90 -28.50 15.56
CA GLY A 222 -25.18 -28.27 16.82
C GLY A 222 -23.80 -27.61 16.68
N GLU A 223 -23.34 -27.29 15.47
CA GLU A 223 -22.09 -26.57 15.22
C GLU A 223 -22.32 -25.04 15.34
N VAL A 224 -21.50 -24.34 16.13
CA VAL A 224 -21.59 -22.88 16.31
C VAL A 224 -21.04 -22.20 15.07
N GLU A 225 -21.76 -21.23 14.50
CA GLU A 225 -21.29 -20.42 13.38
C GLU A 225 -19.99 -19.71 13.73
N GLU A 226 -18.94 -19.96 12.94
CA GLU A 226 -17.61 -19.41 13.16
C GLU A 226 -17.56 -17.99 12.58
N ILE A 227 -17.79 -16.96 13.40
CA ILE A 227 -17.74 -15.56 12.95
C ILE A 227 -16.37 -15.20 12.37
N HIS A 228 -16.35 -14.63 11.17
CA HIS A 228 -15.11 -14.16 10.55
C HIS A 228 -14.86 -12.70 10.94
N ILE A 229 -13.71 -12.42 11.58
CA ILE A 229 -13.36 -11.06 11.99
C ILE A 229 -12.60 -10.36 10.86
N GLN A 230 -13.25 -9.36 10.27
CA GLN A 230 -12.64 -8.45 9.31
C GLN A 230 -12.01 -7.27 10.07
N ARG A 231 -10.69 -7.14 9.99
CA ARG A 231 -9.97 -5.97 10.51
C ARG A 231 -10.10 -4.82 9.52
N LEU A 232 -10.52 -3.65 10.02
CA LEU A 232 -10.82 -2.48 9.20
C LEU A 232 -9.68 -1.47 9.21
N MET A 233 -9.22 -1.07 10.40
CA MET A 233 -8.21 -0.02 10.56
C MET A 233 -7.60 -0.08 11.98
N PRO A 234 -6.29 0.19 12.15
CA PRO A 234 -5.70 0.38 13.48
C PRO A 234 -6.31 1.60 14.18
N ALA A 235 -6.65 1.49 15.47
CA ALA A 235 -7.14 2.62 16.26
C ALA A 235 -6.15 3.78 16.30
N ASP A 236 -4.84 3.49 16.25
CA ASP A 236 -3.76 4.50 16.21
C ASP A 236 -3.68 5.25 14.87
N ALA A 237 -4.31 4.75 13.81
CA ALA A 237 -4.42 5.46 12.54
C ALA A 237 -5.45 6.59 12.60
N LEU A 238 -6.34 6.59 13.61
CA LEU A 238 -7.23 7.71 13.87
C LEU A 238 -6.43 8.89 14.42
N ARG A 239 -6.66 10.09 13.86
CA ARG A 239 -6.08 11.31 14.43
C ARG A 239 -6.69 11.64 15.79
N ILE A 240 -7.94 11.24 16.01
CA ILE A 240 -8.63 11.31 17.30
C ILE A 240 -8.16 10.17 18.23
N ARG A 241 -7.32 10.51 19.21
CA ARG A 241 -6.74 9.52 20.13
C ARG A 241 -7.72 9.06 21.21
N GLY A 242 -7.53 7.84 21.70
CA GLY A 242 -8.20 7.32 22.90
C GLY A 242 -9.30 6.30 22.61
N ARG A 243 -9.46 5.36 23.56
CA ARG A 243 -10.38 4.21 23.42
C ARG A 243 -11.84 4.62 23.18
N HIS A 244 -12.31 5.68 23.83
CA HIS A 244 -13.67 6.21 23.63
C HIS A 244 -13.88 6.77 22.21
N ASN A 245 -12.85 7.37 21.62
CA ASN A 245 -12.90 7.88 20.25
C ASN A 245 -12.89 6.75 19.22
N ALA A 246 -12.15 5.66 19.49
CA ALA A 246 -12.24 4.44 18.69
C ALA A 246 -13.65 3.83 18.72
N VAL A 247 -14.31 3.79 19.89
CA VAL A 247 -15.71 3.33 20.00
C VAL A 247 -16.69 4.26 19.28
N ASN A 248 -16.51 5.59 19.37
CA ASN A 248 -17.31 6.55 18.60
C ASN A 248 -17.12 6.38 17.09
N ALA A 249 -15.90 6.07 16.64
CA ALA A 249 -15.62 5.76 15.24
C ALA A 249 -16.34 4.47 14.78
N LEU A 250 -16.41 3.43 15.62
CA LEU A 250 -17.22 2.23 15.35
C LEU A 250 -18.71 2.57 15.23
N ALA A 251 -19.24 3.42 16.11
CA ALA A 251 -20.64 3.87 16.04
C ALA A 251 -20.93 4.61 14.73
N ALA A 252 -20.04 5.52 14.32
CA ALA A 252 -20.16 6.25 13.05
C ALA A 252 -20.04 5.33 11.83
N LEU A 253 -19.11 4.37 11.85
CA LEU A 253 -18.97 3.36 10.80
C LEU A 253 -20.24 2.52 10.66
N ALA A 254 -20.80 2.07 11.77
CA ALA A 254 -21.98 1.24 11.79
C ALA A 254 -23.21 2.01 11.28
N LEU A 255 -23.40 3.26 11.70
CA LEU A 255 -24.46 4.14 11.19
C LEU A 255 -24.33 4.37 9.67
N ALA A 256 -23.16 4.77 9.20
CA ALA A 256 -22.97 5.05 7.78
C ALA A 256 -23.00 3.79 6.89
N SER A 257 -22.55 2.65 7.41
CA SER A 257 -22.67 1.37 6.69
C SER A 257 -24.14 0.98 6.53
N SER A 258 -25.00 1.33 7.49
CA SER A 258 -26.45 1.05 7.40
C SER A 258 -27.16 1.88 6.33
N THR A 259 -26.60 3.03 5.92
CA THR A 259 -27.15 3.87 4.83
C THR A 259 -26.68 3.45 3.43
N GLY A 260 -25.92 2.36 3.32
CA GLY A 260 -25.38 1.85 2.04
C GLY A 260 -24.15 2.59 1.54
N SER A 261 -23.49 3.40 2.38
CA SER A 261 -22.27 4.12 2.00
C SER A 261 -21.06 3.18 1.88
N SER A 262 -20.15 3.47 0.94
CA SER A 262 -18.94 2.68 0.74
C SER A 262 -18.06 2.69 1.99
N LEU A 263 -17.76 1.50 2.53
CA LEU A 263 -16.92 1.31 3.70
C LEU A 263 -15.53 1.95 3.53
N ALA A 264 -14.97 1.88 2.32
CA ALA A 264 -13.66 2.47 2.01
C ALA A 264 -13.67 4.00 2.15
N SER A 265 -14.70 4.67 1.63
CA SER A 265 -14.85 6.13 1.75
C SER A 265 -15.03 6.55 3.21
N MET A 266 -15.78 5.76 3.99
CA MET A 266 -15.98 6.03 5.41
C MET A 266 -14.70 5.86 6.24
N LEU A 267 -13.91 4.83 5.97
CA LEU A 267 -12.62 4.62 6.62
C LEU A 267 -11.65 5.76 6.28
N PHE A 268 -11.62 6.22 5.03
CA PHE A 268 -10.82 7.39 4.65
C PHE A 268 -11.27 8.65 5.42
N GLY A 269 -12.58 8.92 5.46
CA GLY A 269 -13.13 10.07 6.20
C GLY A 269 -12.77 10.05 7.68
N LEU A 270 -12.84 8.87 8.33
CA LEU A 270 -12.47 8.71 9.74
C LEU A 270 -10.98 8.94 10.01
N ARG A 271 -10.11 8.53 9.07
CA ARG A 271 -8.67 8.76 9.19
C ARG A 271 -8.30 10.24 9.07
N GLU A 272 -8.99 10.97 8.20
CA GLU A 272 -8.72 12.40 7.97
C GLU A 272 -9.40 13.30 9.02
N TYR A 273 -10.40 12.79 9.75
CA TYR A 273 -11.12 13.55 10.76
C TYR A 273 -10.20 13.95 11.93
N LYS A 274 -9.99 15.26 12.11
CA LYS A 274 -9.07 15.83 13.11
C LYS A 274 -9.70 16.05 14.49
N GLY A 275 -11.00 15.75 14.65
CA GLY A 275 -11.76 16.11 15.85
C GLY A 275 -12.27 17.54 15.82
N GLU A 276 -13.23 17.84 16.69
CA GLU A 276 -13.73 19.20 16.86
C GLU A 276 -12.71 20.10 17.59
N PRO A 277 -12.63 21.39 17.23
CA PRO A 277 -11.90 22.37 18.02
C PRO A 277 -12.30 22.27 19.49
N HIS A 278 -11.31 22.38 20.38
CA HIS A 278 -11.47 22.31 21.85
C HIS A 278 -11.68 20.91 22.46
N ARG A 279 -11.76 19.82 21.69
CA ARG A 279 -11.89 18.45 22.25
C ARG A 279 -10.53 17.75 22.41
N VAL A 280 -9.86 17.99 23.55
CA VAL A 280 -8.53 17.43 23.90
C VAL A 280 -7.49 17.73 22.80
N GLU A 281 -7.32 19.01 22.52
CA GLU A 281 -6.35 19.49 21.52
C GLU A 281 -4.95 19.50 22.14
N PRO A 282 -3.95 18.83 21.54
CA PRO A 282 -2.57 18.91 21.98
C PRO A 282 -2.03 20.31 21.67
N VAL A 283 -1.64 21.05 22.70
CA VAL A 283 -1.19 22.45 22.60
C VAL A 283 0.32 22.52 22.44
N ALA A 284 1.06 21.71 23.21
CA ALA A 284 2.52 21.67 23.18
C ALA A 284 3.05 20.40 23.82
N ILE A 285 4.27 19.99 23.44
CA ILE A 285 5.06 19.00 24.17
C ILE A 285 6.25 19.75 24.79
N VAL A 286 6.35 19.72 26.12
CA VAL A 286 7.45 20.35 26.87
C VAL A 286 8.04 19.30 27.79
N ASN A 287 9.33 19.00 27.62
CA ASN A 287 10.06 17.97 28.40
C ASN A 287 9.34 16.61 28.41
N ASP A 288 8.95 16.11 27.23
CA ASP A 288 8.23 14.84 27.05
C ASP A 288 6.85 14.75 27.73
N ILE A 289 6.30 15.89 28.18
CA ILE A 289 4.93 15.99 28.70
C ILE A 289 4.06 16.72 27.66
N GLU A 290 3.05 16.01 27.16
CA GLU A 290 2.05 16.55 26.23
C GLU A 290 0.99 17.34 27.01
N TYR A 291 0.92 18.64 26.77
CA TYR A 291 -0.09 19.52 27.35
C TYR A 291 -1.30 19.55 26.41
N CYS A 292 -2.40 18.95 26.85
CA CYS A 292 -3.67 18.99 26.16
C CYS A 292 -4.59 20.02 26.81
N ARG A 293 -5.37 20.76 26.00
CA ARG A 293 -6.41 21.67 26.50
C ARG A 293 -7.69 20.87 26.76
N PRO A 294 -8.16 20.68 28.01
CA PRO A 294 -9.50 20.20 28.30
C PRO A 294 -10.51 21.35 28.14
N THR A 295 -11.74 21.04 27.71
CA THR A 295 -12.80 22.01 27.44
C THR A 295 -13.25 22.82 28.67
N CYS A 296 -13.60 24.09 28.38
CA CYS A 296 -14.37 25.08 29.15
C CYS A 296 -13.57 26.10 30.00
N GLY A 297 -13.62 27.37 29.56
CA GLY A 297 -13.11 28.54 30.27
C GLY A 297 -12.66 29.66 29.31
N ASP A 298 -13.53 30.63 29.04
CA ASP A 298 -13.22 31.86 28.31
C ASP A 298 -12.40 32.83 29.18
N PHE A 299 -11.26 33.33 28.69
CA PHE A 299 -10.63 34.61 29.10
C PHE A 299 -9.82 35.22 27.94
N PRO A 300 -9.64 36.56 27.89
CA PRO A 300 -9.42 37.32 26.67
C PRO A 300 -7.95 37.45 26.25
N MET A 301 -7.78 37.48 24.93
CA MET A 301 -6.55 37.70 24.17
C MET A 301 -5.96 39.12 24.39
N SER A 302 -5.39 39.39 25.56
CA SER A 302 -4.64 40.64 25.80
C SER A 302 -3.26 40.46 26.44
N GLU A 303 -2.88 39.25 26.84
CA GLU A 303 -1.57 38.98 27.45
C GLU A 303 -0.52 38.36 26.50
N TRP A 304 -0.91 38.00 25.27
CA TRP A 304 0.00 37.40 24.28
C TRP A 304 0.71 38.40 23.34
N MET A 305 0.25 39.65 23.24
CA MET A 305 0.91 40.67 22.42
C MET A 305 2.05 41.41 23.16
N ALA A 306 2.12 41.33 24.49
CA ALA A 306 3.20 41.96 25.27
C ALA A 306 4.48 41.11 25.37
N ARG A 307 4.44 39.82 24.99
CA ARG A 307 5.62 38.93 25.05
C ARG A 307 6.24 38.62 23.69
N PHE A 308 5.63 39.08 22.59
CA PHE A 308 6.16 38.92 21.24
C PHE A 308 7.05 40.10 20.78
N THR A 309 6.93 41.27 21.41
CA THR A 309 7.78 42.45 21.15
C THR A 309 9.07 42.48 21.98
N ALA A 310 9.25 41.59 22.96
CA ALA A 310 10.49 41.44 23.72
C ALA A 310 11.48 40.42 23.10
N TRP A 311 11.09 39.69 22.06
CA TRP A 311 11.93 38.67 21.43
C TRP A 311 12.55 39.12 20.09
N SER A 312 12.02 40.17 19.45
CA SER A 312 12.56 40.70 18.18
C SER A 312 13.62 41.81 18.33
N ALA A 313 13.97 42.22 19.55
CA ALA A 313 14.99 43.27 19.80
C ALA A 313 16.35 42.74 20.32
N GLY A 314 16.59 41.42 20.28
CA GLY A 314 17.84 40.80 20.78
C GLY A 314 18.76 40.19 19.72
N LEU A 315 18.36 40.18 18.44
CA LEU A 315 19.01 39.38 17.39
C LEU A 315 19.74 40.19 16.31
N PHE A 316 20.10 41.45 16.60
CA PHE A 316 20.99 42.28 15.74
C PHE A 316 22.13 42.98 16.50
N SER A 317 22.55 42.44 17.64
CA SER A 317 23.70 42.98 18.38
C SER A 317 24.44 41.87 19.14
N ARG A 318 25.27 41.11 18.42
CA ARG A 318 26.56 40.54 18.87
C ARG A 318 27.03 39.43 17.92
N ALA A 319 27.80 39.83 16.91
CA ALA A 319 28.88 39.02 16.34
C ALA A 319 29.85 39.96 15.62
N GLY A 320 30.44 40.87 16.39
CA GLY A 320 31.66 41.58 16.02
C GLY A 320 32.85 40.95 16.74
N GLY A 321 33.93 40.72 15.99
CA GLY A 321 35.30 40.43 16.47
C GLY A 321 35.58 38.94 16.75
N GLY A 322 36.62 38.31 16.22
CA GLY A 322 37.73 38.76 15.38
C GLY A 322 38.89 37.76 15.54
N ALA A 323 39.60 37.45 14.46
CA ALA A 323 40.99 36.97 14.52
C ALA A 323 41.67 37.22 13.17
N ALA A 324 42.78 37.94 13.24
CA ALA A 324 43.57 38.47 12.14
C ALA A 324 44.54 37.44 11.54
N VAL A 325 44.84 37.56 10.24
CA VAL A 325 46.22 37.45 9.72
C VAL A 325 46.37 38.42 8.52
N GLN A 326 47.48 39.16 8.58
CA GLN A 326 48.21 39.96 7.58
C GLN A 326 47.98 39.53 6.12
N GLY A 327 47.84 40.40 5.12
CA GLY A 327 48.59 41.62 4.83
C GLY A 327 49.04 41.49 3.36
N ALA A 328 48.33 42.15 2.45
CA ALA A 328 48.61 42.13 1.02
C ALA A 328 49.02 43.53 0.55
N GLY A 329 50.15 43.60 -0.13
CA GLY A 329 50.61 44.76 -0.88
C GLY A 329 52.00 44.47 -1.44
N ASP A 330 52.12 44.18 -2.73
CA ASP A 330 52.47 45.17 -3.74
C ASP A 330 52.51 44.50 -5.14
N GLY A 331 52.30 45.30 -6.17
CA GLY A 331 52.06 44.86 -7.53
C GLY A 331 53.28 44.34 -8.28
N SER A 332 53.00 43.57 -9.33
CA SER A 332 53.64 43.65 -10.64
C SER A 332 53.18 42.46 -11.49
N LEU A 333 52.61 42.76 -12.66
CA LEU A 333 52.59 41.80 -13.77
C LEU A 333 54.04 41.49 -14.15
N PRO A 334 54.35 40.23 -14.48
CA PRO A 334 54.76 40.03 -15.86
C PRO A 334 54.17 38.77 -16.50
N VAL A 335 53.82 38.94 -17.77
CA VAL A 335 53.73 37.90 -18.79
C VAL A 335 55.05 37.12 -18.79
N ASN A 336 55.00 35.78 -18.75
CA ASN A 336 56.15 34.96 -19.15
C ASN A 336 55.73 33.86 -20.12
N LEU A 337 56.41 33.91 -21.27
CA LEU A 337 56.40 32.97 -22.38
C LEU A 337 57.25 31.75 -22.01
N GLY A 338 56.76 30.55 -22.31
CA GLY A 338 57.57 29.37 -22.64
C GLY A 338 58.48 28.78 -21.56
N SER A 339 58.14 27.56 -21.12
CA SER A 339 59.05 26.41 -21.18
C SER A 339 58.29 25.13 -20.85
N TYR A 340 58.25 24.21 -21.82
CA TYR A 340 57.78 22.85 -21.62
C TYR A 340 58.86 22.06 -20.87
N ASP A 341 58.79 22.07 -19.54
CA ASP A 341 59.51 21.07 -18.75
C ASP A 341 58.77 19.74 -18.85
N TYR A 342 59.41 18.78 -19.54
CA TYR A 342 59.10 17.36 -19.46
C TYR A 342 59.34 16.86 -18.03
N ALA A 343 58.39 17.12 -17.14
CA ALA A 343 58.32 16.43 -15.87
C ALA A 343 57.91 14.98 -16.13
N LYS A 344 58.92 14.09 -16.16
CA LYS A 344 58.78 12.66 -15.92
C LYS A 344 58.04 12.45 -14.60
N ASN A 345 56.71 12.44 -14.65
CA ASN A 345 55.93 11.77 -13.62
C ASN A 345 56.13 10.28 -13.83
N GLY A 346 56.95 9.71 -12.95
CA GLY A 346 57.12 8.27 -12.80
C GLY A 346 55.74 7.62 -12.79
N ALA A 347 55.63 6.53 -13.53
CA ALA A 347 54.47 5.66 -13.53
C ALA A 347 54.06 5.37 -12.09
N ALA A 348 53.03 6.07 -11.62
CA ALA A 348 52.19 5.55 -10.57
C ALA A 348 51.58 4.28 -11.17
N GLN A 349 52.26 3.15 -10.95
CA GLN A 349 51.64 1.84 -11.04
C GLN A 349 50.48 1.86 -10.04
N GLY A 350 49.33 2.33 -10.49
CA GLY A 350 48.08 2.09 -9.80
C GLY A 350 48.02 0.59 -9.58
N LYS A 351 47.80 0.16 -8.33
CA LYS A 351 47.34 -1.20 -8.04
C LYS A 351 45.99 -1.36 -8.75
N ILE A 352 46.01 -1.73 -10.02
CA ILE A 352 44.82 -1.95 -10.83
C ILE A 352 44.22 -3.26 -10.32
N GLN A 353 43.17 -3.13 -9.50
CA GLN A 353 42.41 -4.23 -8.93
C GLN A 353 42.01 -5.23 -10.03
N ASN A 354 42.21 -6.54 -9.77
CA ASN A 354 42.00 -7.62 -10.74
C ASN A 354 40.54 -7.82 -11.18
N ILE A 355 39.59 -7.08 -10.59
CA ILE A 355 38.13 -7.27 -10.75
C ILE A 355 37.43 -5.90 -10.77
N ASP A 356 36.32 -5.76 -11.49
CA ASP A 356 35.48 -4.55 -11.51
C ASP A 356 34.84 -4.30 -10.14
N GLN A 357 35.38 -3.32 -9.42
CA GLN A 357 34.96 -3.06 -8.05
C GLN A 357 33.66 -2.26 -7.97
N ALA A 358 33.31 -1.50 -9.00
CA ALA A 358 32.01 -0.86 -9.04
C ALA A 358 30.89 -1.91 -9.11
N LEU A 359 31.09 -3.00 -9.87
CA LEU A 359 30.14 -4.12 -9.91
C LEU A 359 29.99 -4.79 -8.53
N VAL A 360 31.10 -5.08 -7.86
CA VAL A 360 31.09 -5.71 -6.53
C VAL A 360 30.37 -4.83 -5.50
N TRP A 361 30.70 -3.54 -5.42
CA TRP A 361 30.09 -2.64 -4.44
C TRP A 361 28.60 -2.46 -4.64
N VAL A 362 28.12 -2.42 -5.89
CA VAL A 362 26.69 -2.32 -6.20
C VAL A 362 25.95 -3.59 -5.80
N VAL A 363 26.54 -4.76 -6.04
CA VAL A 363 25.96 -6.05 -5.62
C VAL A 363 25.89 -6.15 -4.10
N VAL A 364 26.95 -5.76 -3.40
CA VAL A 364 26.97 -5.73 -1.92
C VAL A 364 25.93 -4.74 -1.39
N ALA A 365 25.83 -3.54 -1.97
CA ALA A 365 24.83 -2.55 -1.57
C ALA A 365 23.39 -3.08 -1.75
N LEU A 366 23.08 -3.70 -2.89
CA LEU A 366 21.77 -4.29 -3.15
C LEU A 366 21.47 -5.45 -2.20
N LEU A 367 22.44 -6.33 -1.90
CA LEU A 367 22.26 -7.43 -0.94
C LEU A 367 22.03 -6.92 0.48
N MET A 368 22.81 -5.93 0.93
CA MET A 368 22.68 -5.35 2.26
C MET A 368 21.35 -4.61 2.42
N TRP A 369 20.97 -3.81 1.43
CA TRP A 369 19.68 -3.11 1.45
C TRP A 369 18.52 -4.11 1.34
N GLY A 370 18.63 -5.11 0.47
CA GLY A 370 17.69 -6.22 0.37
C GLY A 370 17.48 -6.93 1.70
N MET A 371 18.55 -7.24 2.43
CA MET A 371 18.49 -7.86 3.75
C MET A 371 17.74 -7.00 4.77
N ILE A 372 18.03 -5.68 4.82
CA ILE A 372 17.32 -4.73 5.69
C ILE A 372 15.83 -4.70 5.35
N MET A 373 15.49 -4.64 4.06
CA MET A 373 14.11 -4.56 3.61
C MET A 373 13.35 -5.87 3.80
N VAL A 374 13.98 -7.02 3.59
CA VAL A 374 13.38 -8.33 3.85
C VAL A 374 13.10 -8.47 5.35
N TYR A 375 13.99 -7.99 6.22
CA TYR A 375 13.71 -7.95 7.66
C TYR A 375 12.53 -7.00 7.97
N SER A 376 12.57 -5.76 7.47
CA SER A 376 11.51 -4.78 7.68
C SER A 376 10.14 -5.28 7.22
N ALA A 377 10.08 -5.95 6.06
CA ALA A 377 8.85 -6.50 5.49
C ALA A 377 8.38 -7.81 6.16
N SER A 378 9.26 -8.53 6.87
CA SER A 378 8.92 -9.82 7.50
C SER A 378 8.71 -9.75 9.02
N ILE A 379 9.10 -8.66 9.67
CA ILE A 379 9.02 -8.51 11.14
C ILE A 379 7.59 -8.62 11.68
N ALA A 380 6.61 -8.16 10.91
CA ALA A 380 5.17 -8.22 11.23
C ALA A 380 4.53 -9.58 10.89
N MET A 381 5.25 -10.51 10.26
CA MET A 381 4.62 -11.74 9.72
C MET A 381 4.15 -12.74 10.78
N PRO A 382 4.83 -12.93 11.93
CA PRO A 382 4.34 -13.79 13.01
C PRO A 382 3.03 -13.34 13.66
N ASP A 383 2.59 -12.11 13.42
CA ASP A 383 1.33 -11.57 13.93
C ASP A 383 0.10 -12.21 13.21
N ASN A 384 0.32 -12.96 12.12
CA ASN A 384 -0.70 -13.75 11.45
C ASN A 384 -0.82 -15.16 12.09
N PRO A 385 -2.04 -15.65 12.40
CA PRO A 385 -2.25 -17.00 12.96
C PRO A 385 -1.60 -18.13 12.15
N LYS A 386 -1.45 -17.96 10.83
CA LYS A 386 -0.80 -18.93 9.92
C LYS A 386 0.72 -19.05 10.16
N PHE A 387 1.36 -18.02 10.70
CA PHE A 387 2.80 -17.94 10.95
C PHE A 387 3.17 -17.78 12.43
N ALA A 388 2.20 -17.83 13.34
CA ALA A 388 2.38 -17.66 14.79
C ALA A 388 3.41 -18.61 15.44
N ARG A 389 3.77 -19.72 14.78
CA ARG A 389 4.81 -20.66 15.25
C ARG A 389 6.23 -20.26 14.86
N TYR A 390 6.43 -19.24 14.04
CA TYR A 390 7.74 -18.80 13.57
C TYR A 390 8.18 -17.53 14.30
N ALA A 391 9.43 -17.50 14.76
CA ALA A 391 10.03 -16.29 15.32
C ALA A 391 10.08 -15.17 14.26
N GLN A 392 10.02 -13.90 14.71
CA GLN A 392 10.14 -12.71 13.84
C GLN A 392 11.41 -12.71 12.99
N THR A 393 12.46 -13.40 13.42
CA THR A 393 13.74 -13.51 12.70
C THR A 393 13.79 -14.68 11.72
N HIS A 394 12.76 -15.53 11.62
CA HIS A 394 12.83 -16.78 10.85
C HIS A 394 13.17 -16.57 9.37
N PHE A 395 12.52 -15.60 8.72
CA PHE A 395 12.76 -15.28 7.32
C PHE A 395 14.12 -14.62 7.10
N LEU A 396 14.53 -13.71 8.00
CA LEU A 396 15.85 -13.09 7.97
C LEU A 396 16.96 -14.14 8.09
N VAL A 397 16.86 -15.06 9.06
CA VAL A 397 17.87 -16.12 9.27
C VAL A 397 18.01 -16.98 8.02
N ARG A 398 16.90 -17.41 7.40
CA ARG A 398 16.94 -18.17 6.15
C ARG A 398 17.52 -17.37 4.99
N HIS A 399 17.23 -16.07 4.92
CA HIS A 399 17.76 -15.17 3.90
C HIS A 399 19.28 -15.03 4.05
N VAL A 400 19.77 -14.79 5.26
CA VAL A 400 21.20 -14.73 5.57
C VAL A 400 21.90 -16.06 5.27
N ILE A 401 21.32 -17.20 5.68
CA ILE A 401 21.86 -18.52 5.33
C ILE A 401 21.95 -18.67 3.80
N SER A 402 20.93 -18.22 3.07
CA SER A 402 20.94 -18.29 1.60
C SER A 402 22.00 -17.39 0.98
N ILE A 403 22.24 -16.19 1.53
CA ILE A 403 23.32 -15.29 1.11
C ILE A 403 24.68 -15.93 1.40
N VAL A 404 24.89 -16.52 2.58
CA VAL A 404 26.15 -17.17 2.96
C VAL A 404 26.45 -18.38 2.07
N ILE A 405 25.46 -19.25 1.84
CA ILE A 405 25.59 -20.39 0.92
C ILE A 405 25.83 -19.87 -0.50
N GLY A 406 25.06 -18.87 -0.95
CA GLY A 406 25.22 -18.24 -2.25
C GLY A 406 26.60 -17.64 -2.46
N PHE A 407 27.16 -16.99 -1.45
CA PHE A 407 28.52 -16.47 -1.44
C PHE A 407 29.56 -17.59 -1.57
N GLY A 408 29.43 -18.66 -0.79
CA GLY A 408 30.32 -19.82 -0.88
C GLY A 408 30.30 -20.46 -2.28
N VAL A 409 29.12 -20.68 -2.85
CA VAL A 409 28.97 -21.26 -4.20
C VAL A 409 29.46 -20.27 -5.28
N ALA A 410 29.24 -18.97 -5.10
CA ALA A 410 29.74 -17.93 -6.00
C ALA A 410 31.28 -17.89 -6.03
N LEU A 411 31.95 -18.06 -4.87
CA LEU A 411 33.41 -18.17 -4.81
C LEU A 411 33.92 -19.40 -5.54
N LEU A 412 33.25 -20.54 -5.40
CA LEU A 412 33.59 -21.76 -6.16
C LEU A 412 33.38 -21.54 -7.66
N ALA A 413 32.27 -20.94 -8.07
CA ALA A 413 31.98 -20.63 -9.47
C ALA A 413 33.01 -19.68 -10.09
N PHE A 414 33.50 -18.69 -9.32
CA PHE A 414 34.55 -17.76 -9.77
C PHE A 414 35.90 -18.46 -10.01
N GLN A 415 36.18 -19.59 -9.35
CA GLN A 415 37.42 -20.35 -9.57
C GLN A 415 37.37 -21.16 -10.87
N VAL A 416 36.19 -21.47 -11.40
CA VAL A 416 36.02 -22.29 -12.61
C VAL A 416 36.27 -21.44 -13.86
N PRO A 417 37.24 -21.81 -14.73
CA PRO A 417 37.50 -21.11 -15.99
C PRO A 417 36.31 -21.16 -16.96
N LEU A 418 36.15 -20.12 -17.78
CA LEU A 418 35.01 -20.04 -18.73
C LEU A 418 34.99 -21.16 -19.77
N GLU A 419 36.14 -21.70 -20.12
CA GLU A 419 36.25 -22.85 -21.03
C GLU A 419 35.52 -24.09 -20.50
N THR A 420 35.54 -24.30 -19.18
CA THR A 420 34.84 -25.41 -18.54
C THR A 420 33.32 -25.19 -18.61
N TRP A 421 32.86 -23.96 -18.46
CA TRP A 421 31.45 -23.60 -18.63
C TRP A 421 30.98 -23.82 -20.07
N GLU A 422 31.80 -23.46 -21.06
CA GLU A 422 31.52 -23.67 -22.48
C GLU A 422 31.44 -25.17 -22.84
N LYS A 423 32.43 -25.97 -22.39
CA LYS A 423 32.46 -27.43 -22.59
C LYS A 423 31.23 -28.12 -22.00
N ASN A 424 30.76 -27.62 -20.85
CA ASN A 424 29.61 -28.16 -20.12
C ASN A 424 28.27 -27.51 -20.48
N ALA A 425 28.20 -26.64 -21.47
CA ALA A 425 26.97 -25.91 -21.81
C ALA A 425 25.78 -26.83 -22.13
N ARG A 426 25.98 -27.87 -22.95
CA ARG A 426 24.93 -28.84 -23.31
C ARG A 426 24.55 -29.74 -22.13
N PRO A 427 25.50 -30.37 -21.39
CA PRO A 427 25.17 -31.10 -20.17
C PRO A 427 24.38 -30.27 -19.15
N LEU A 428 24.77 -29.01 -18.91
CA LEU A 428 24.07 -28.12 -17.96
C LEU A 428 22.63 -27.84 -18.41
N PHE A 429 22.41 -27.62 -19.71
CA PHE A 429 21.08 -27.45 -20.25
C PHE A 429 20.21 -28.69 -20.12
N ILE A 430 20.74 -29.87 -20.45
CA ILE A 430 20.02 -31.15 -20.29
C ILE A 430 19.70 -31.40 -18.81
N LEU A 431 20.65 -31.15 -17.91
CA LEU A 431 20.42 -31.23 -16.47
C LEU A 431 19.28 -30.30 -16.03
N SER A 432 19.22 -29.07 -16.57
CA SER A 432 18.14 -28.14 -16.26
C SER A 432 16.76 -28.67 -16.71
N LEU A 433 16.68 -29.28 -17.90
CA LEU A 433 15.45 -29.91 -18.38
C LEU A 433 15.03 -31.11 -17.52
N ILE A 434 16.00 -31.93 -17.09
CA ILE A 434 15.74 -33.05 -16.17
C ILE A 434 15.21 -32.53 -14.84
N LEU A 435 15.79 -31.46 -14.30
CA LEU A 435 15.33 -30.85 -13.04
C LEU A 435 13.92 -30.24 -13.16
N LEU A 436 13.60 -29.58 -14.27
CA LEU A 436 12.24 -29.09 -14.57
C LEU A 436 11.24 -30.24 -14.71
N ALA A 437 11.62 -31.35 -15.34
CA ALA A 437 10.77 -32.53 -15.39
C ALA A 437 10.61 -33.20 -14.00
N ALA A 438 11.69 -33.25 -13.22
CA ALA A 438 11.71 -33.89 -11.90
C ALA A 438 10.83 -33.18 -10.88
N VAL A 439 10.74 -31.84 -10.92
CA VAL A 439 9.92 -31.09 -9.97
C VAL A 439 8.41 -31.28 -10.19
N LEU A 440 7.99 -31.71 -11.38
CA LEU A 440 6.59 -32.07 -11.65
C LEU A 440 6.18 -33.37 -10.93
N LEU A 441 7.14 -34.22 -10.58
CA LEU A 441 6.87 -35.50 -9.91
C LEU A 441 6.37 -35.28 -8.47
N PRO A 442 5.24 -35.90 -8.06
CA PRO A 442 4.61 -35.69 -6.75
C PRO A 442 5.49 -36.00 -5.54
N PHE A 443 6.46 -36.91 -5.71
CA PHE A 443 7.34 -37.35 -4.63
C PHE A 443 8.56 -36.43 -4.42
N ILE A 444 8.87 -35.58 -5.41
CA ILE A 444 10.06 -34.71 -5.41
C ILE A 444 9.66 -33.24 -5.24
N GLY A 445 8.64 -32.79 -5.98
CA GLY A 445 8.17 -31.42 -5.96
C GLY A 445 7.23 -31.14 -4.79
N LYS A 446 7.59 -30.15 -3.95
CA LYS A 446 6.72 -29.64 -2.89
C LYS A 446 5.61 -28.77 -3.49
N GLY A 447 4.35 -29.16 -3.24
CA GLY A 447 3.18 -28.36 -3.61
C GLY A 447 3.01 -27.16 -2.67
N VAL A 448 3.05 -25.95 -3.22
CA VAL A 448 2.75 -24.70 -2.51
C VAL A 448 1.75 -23.92 -3.37
N ASN A 449 0.63 -23.48 -2.79
CA ASN A 449 -0.44 -22.74 -3.48
C ASN A 449 -0.94 -23.41 -4.78
N GLY A 450 -1.02 -24.74 -4.81
CA GLY A 450 -1.50 -25.50 -5.97
C GLY A 450 -0.47 -25.70 -7.10
N ALA A 451 0.77 -25.23 -6.95
CA ALA A 451 1.86 -25.44 -7.91
C ALA A 451 3.05 -26.20 -7.29
N ARG A 452 3.68 -27.09 -8.07
CA ARG A 452 4.92 -27.80 -7.70
C ARG A 452 6.10 -27.16 -8.42
N ARG A 453 6.80 -26.26 -7.72
CA ARG A 453 7.95 -25.50 -8.27
C ARG A 453 9.24 -25.67 -7.47
N TRP A 454 9.16 -26.31 -6.30
CA TRP A 454 10.23 -26.31 -5.32
C TRP A 454 10.66 -27.73 -4.99
N ILE A 455 11.97 -27.97 -5.03
CA ILE A 455 12.62 -29.17 -4.52
C ILE A 455 13.18 -28.83 -3.13
N SER A 456 12.71 -29.52 -2.10
CA SER A 456 13.16 -29.30 -0.72
C SER A 456 14.50 -29.99 -0.49
N LEU A 457 15.58 -29.22 -0.34
CA LEU A 457 16.92 -29.74 0.01
C LEU A 457 17.11 -29.85 1.54
N GLY A 458 16.03 -29.77 2.32
CA GLY A 458 16.04 -29.73 3.79
C GLY A 458 16.43 -28.36 4.33
N VAL A 459 17.62 -27.87 3.99
CA VAL A 459 18.16 -26.58 4.45
C VAL A 459 17.59 -25.41 3.65
N MET A 460 17.40 -25.58 2.33
CA MET A 460 16.84 -24.57 1.44
C MET A 460 15.87 -25.19 0.43
N ASN A 461 14.93 -24.38 -0.06
CA ASN A 461 14.08 -24.78 -1.18
C ASN A 461 14.78 -24.37 -2.48
N PHE A 462 15.09 -25.35 -3.32
CA PHE A 462 15.71 -25.13 -4.62
C PHE A 462 14.64 -25.05 -5.71
N GLN A 463 14.73 -24.04 -6.56
CA GLN A 463 13.81 -23.83 -7.68
C GLN A 463 14.53 -24.12 -8.99
N PRO A 464 14.18 -25.20 -9.72
CA PRO A 464 14.82 -25.55 -10.99
C PRO A 464 14.76 -24.46 -12.06
N SER A 465 13.70 -23.64 -12.06
CA SER A 465 13.55 -22.56 -13.05
C SER A 465 14.59 -21.45 -12.90
N GLU A 466 15.13 -21.21 -11.70
CA GLU A 466 16.26 -20.30 -11.48
C GLU A 466 17.55 -20.83 -12.13
N PHE A 467 17.81 -22.13 -12.00
CA PHE A 467 18.95 -22.77 -12.65
C PHE A 467 18.77 -22.85 -14.17
N ALA A 468 17.55 -23.08 -14.65
CA ALA A 468 17.24 -23.12 -16.08
C ALA A 468 17.54 -21.78 -16.77
N LYS A 469 17.30 -20.63 -16.11
CA LYS A 469 17.69 -19.30 -16.64
C LYS A 469 19.19 -19.22 -16.91
N LEU A 470 20.02 -19.61 -15.94
CA LEU A 470 21.48 -19.64 -16.09
C LEU A 470 21.93 -20.65 -17.17
N ALA A 471 21.35 -21.86 -17.17
CA ALA A 471 21.69 -22.90 -18.13
C ALA A 471 21.33 -22.50 -19.57
N VAL A 472 20.21 -21.81 -19.77
CA VAL A 472 19.82 -21.26 -21.09
C VAL A 472 20.78 -20.18 -21.53
N ILE A 473 21.25 -19.29 -20.66
CA ILE A 473 22.26 -18.29 -21.02
C ILE A 473 23.49 -18.99 -21.59
N ILE A 474 24.04 -19.94 -20.83
CA ILE A 474 25.27 -20.65 -21.20
C ILE A 474 25.06 -21.43 -22.51
N TYR A 475 23.96 -22.16 -22.63
CA TYR A 475 23.64 -22.93 -23.84
C TYR A 475 23.39 -22.05 -25.06
N ALA A 476 22.66 -20.94 -24.91
CA ALA A 476 22.38 -20.00 -25.99
C ALA A 476 23.66 -19.36 -26.52
N SER A 477 24.57 -18.96 -25.61
CA SER A 477 25.86 -18.39 -25.96
C SER A 477 26.74 -19.40 -26.69
N ASP A 478 26.88 -20.62 -26.16
CA ASP A 478 27.64 -21.71 -26.81
C ASP A 478 27.07 -22.08 -28.19
N TYR A 479 25.75 -22.19 -28.28
CA TYR A 479 25.06 -22.48 -29.53
C TYR A 479 25.35 -21.41 -30.60
N MET A 480 25.32 -20.13 -30.21
CA MET A 480 25.61 -19.02 -31.11
C MET A 480 27.04 -19.07 -31.64
N VAL A 481 28.02 -19.37 -30.79
CA VAL A 481 29.43 -19.49 -31.20
C VAL A 481 29.62 -20.63 -32.20
N ARG A 482 29.03 -21.81 -31.94
CA ARG A 482 29.17 -22.98 -32.84
C ARG A 482 28.45 -22.83 -34.18
N LYS A 483 27.40 -22.02 -34.26
CA LYS A 483 26.56 -21.85 -35.46
C LYS A 483 26.83 -20.55 -36.20
N MET A 484 27.86 -19.79 -35.80
CA MET A 484 28.20 -18.50 -36.37
C MET A 484 28.54 -18.55 -37.87
N GLU A 485 28.93 -19.71 -38.41
CA GLU A 485 29.26 -19.91 -39.83
C GLU A 485 28.06 -20.30 -40.71
N VAL A 486 26.93 -20.78 -40.14
CA VAL A 486 25.74 -21.24 -40.91
C VAL A 486 24.69 -20.12 -41.05
N LYS A 487 25.09 -18.86 -40.86
CA LYS A 487 24.21 -17.67 -40.87
C LYS A 487 23.36 -17.54 -42.14
N GLU A 488 23.80 -18.12 -43.25
CA GLU A 488 23.09 -18.05 -44.54
C GLU A 488 21.78 -18.86 -44.59
N ARG A 489 21.54 -19.82 -43.67
CA ARG A 489 20.27 -20.58 -43.60
C ARG A 489 19.55 -20.35 -42.27
N PHE A 490 18.88 -19.21 -42.17
CA PHE A 490 18.11 -18.72 -41.01
C PHE A 490 17.33 -19.81 -40.24
N PHE A 491 16.44 -20.55 -40.92
CA PHE A 491 15.59 -21.55 -40.25
C PHE A 491 16.42 -22.66 -39.59
N ARG A 492 17.55 -23.04 -40.19
CA ARG A 492 18.44 -24.06 -39.60
C ARG A 492 19.25 -23.53 -38.41
N ALA A 493 19.44 -22.21 -38.32
CA ALA A 493 20.14 -21.58 -37.20
C ALA A 493 19.19 -21.34 -36.01
N VAL A 494 17.96 -20.89 -36.23
CA VAL A 494 17.03 -20.53 -35.14
C VAL A 494 16.20 -21.71 -34.64
N LEU A 495 15.78 -22.63 -35.51
CA LEU A 495 14.86 -23.71 -35.14
C LEU A 495 15.35 -24.61 -33.99
N PRO A 496 16.62 -25.07 -33.95
CA PRO A 496 17.08 -25.92 -32.85
C PRO A 496 17.10 -25.20 -31.49
N MET A 497 17.46 -23.91 -31.50
CA MET A 497 17.43 -23.08 -30.29
C MET A 497 15.99 -22.80 -29.85
N GLY A 498 15.12 -22.45 -30.79
CA GLY A 498 13.69 -22.25 -30.54
C GLY A 498 13.01 -23.51 -30.00
N ALA A 499 13.36 -24.68 -30.52
CA ALA A 499 12.86 -25.97 -30.03
C ALA A 499 13.35 -26.26 -28.59
N ALA A 500 14.62 -25.99 -28.30
CA ALA A 500 15.17 -26.16 -26.95
C ALA A 500 14.47 -25.25 -25.91
N VAL A 501 14.30 -23.96 -26.25
CA VAL A 501 13.57 -23.00 -25.40
C VAL A 501 12.08 -23.34 -25.30
N GLY A 502 11.48 -23.79 -26.40
CA GLY A 502 10.09 -24.25 -26.43
C GLY A 502 9.86 -25.45 -25.52
N LEU A 503 10.78 -26.41 -25.52
CA LEU A 503 10.74 -27.57 -24.62
C LEU A 503 10.86 -27.16 -23.14
N ALA A 504 11.80 -26.27 -22.81
CA ALA A 504 11.88 -25.69 -21.46
C ALA A 504 10.58 -24.96 -21.09
N GLY A 505 9.99 -24.22 -22.05
CA GLY A 505 8.70 -23.55 -21.89
C GLY A 505 7.54 -24.48 -21.61
N ILE A 506 7.49 -25.65 -22.25
CA ILE A 506 6.47 -26.67 -21.98
C ILE A 506 6.52 -27.13 -20.52
N PHE A 507 7.71 -27.44 -19.99
CA PHE A 507 7.84 -27.83 -18.58
C PHE A 507 7.47 -26.70 -17.62
N LEU A 508 7.92 -25.47 -17.89
CA LEU A 508 7.59 -24.31 -17.05
C LEU A 508 6.09 -23.98 -17.05
N LEU A 509 5.42 -24.11 -18.19
CA LEU A 509 3.97 -23.92 -18.28
C LEU A 509 3.20 -25.05 -17.57
N ALA A 510 3.76 -26.26 -17.48
CA ALA A 510 3.23 -27.35 -16.67
C ALA A 510 3.43 -27.12 -15.16
N GLU A 511 4.41 -26.30 -14.76
CA GLU A 511 4.65 -25.81 -13.37
C GLU A 511 3.84 -24.53 -13.01
N PRO A 512 2.78 -24.23 -13.76
CA PRO A 512 2.23 -22.88 -13.96
C PRO A 512 3.18 -21.65 -13.88
N ASP A 513 4.47 -21.75 -14.23
CA ASP A 513 5.46 -20.66 -14.10
C ASP A 513 5.69 -19.90 -15.42
N MET A 514 4.75 -19.00 -15.72
CA MET A 514 4.84 -18.14 -16.92
C MET A 514 5.88 -17.03 -16.81
N GLY A 515 6.27 -16.67 -15.59
CA GLY A 515 7.23 -15.61 -15.33
C GLY A 515 8.62 -16.07 -15.78
N ALA A 516 9.05 -17.24 -15.30
CA ALA A 516 10.33 -17.82 -15.68
C ALA A 516 10.40 -18.11 -17.18
N PHE A 517 9.33 -18.62 -17.80
CA PHE A 517 9.30 -18.85 -19.24
C PHE A 517 9.49 -17.56 -20.05
N LEU A 518 8.81 -16.47 -19.67
CA LEU A 518 8.98 -15.18 -20.33
C LEU A 518 10.44 -14.68 -20.22
N VAL A 519 11.04 -14.76 -19.03
CA VAL A 519 12.43 -14.35 -18.81
C VAL A 519 13.39 -15.18 -19.66
N ILE A 520 13.23 -16.50 -19.69
CA ILE A 520 14.04 -17.41 -20.52
C ILE A 520 13.91 -17.08 -22.02
N ALA A 521 12.69 -16.81 -22.49
CA ALA A 521 12.46 -16.45 -23.88
C ALA A 521 13.13 -15.12 -24.26
N ILE A 522 13.06 -14.11 -23.38
CA ILE A 522 13.72 -12.81 -23.57
C ILE A 522 15.25 -12.98 -23.58
N ILE A 523 15.80 -13.76 -22.65
CA ILE A 523 17.24 -14.06 -22.62
C ILE A 523 17.70 -14.70 -23.92
N ALA A 524 17.02 -15.77 -24.36
CA ALA A 524 17.37 -16.48 -25.57
C ALA A 524 17.28 -15.57 -26.80
N MET A 525 16.21 -14.77 -26.90
CA MET A 525 16.02 -13.82 -27.99
C MET A 525 17.08 -12.72 -27.98
N GLY A 526 17.43 -12.19 -26.80
CA GLY A 526 18.46 -11.17 -26.65
C GLY A 526 19.84 -11.68 -27.05
N ILE A 527 20.21 -12.91 -26.67
CA ILE A 527 21.46 -13.55 -27.11
C ILE A 527 21.45 -13.81 -28.62
N LEU A 528 20.32 -14.23 -29.21
CA LEU A 528 20.19 -14.37 -30.66
C LEU A 528 20.42 -13.04 -31.39
N PHE A 529 19.84 -11.95 -30.89
CA PHE A 529 20.02 -10.61 -31.44
C PHE A 529 21.49 -10.15 -31.35
N LEU A 530 22.09 -10.30 -30.17
CA LEU A 530 23.49 -9.94 -29.92
C LEU A 530 24.49 -10.83 -30.71
N GLY A 531 24.11 -12.07 -31.01
CA GLY A 531 24.83 -12.98 -31.90
C GLY A 531 24.81 -12.59 -33.39
N GLY A 532 24.08 -11.54 -33.75
CA GLY A 532 24.05 -10.99 -35.11
C GLY A 532 22.96 -11.58 -36.00
N VAL A 533 21.86 -12.08 -35.44
CA VAL A 533 20.67 -12.45 -36.22
C VAL A 533 20.04 -11.18 -36.84
N ASN A 534 19.58 -11.29 -38.09
CA ASN A 534 18.96 -10.18 -38.83
C ASN A 534 17.80 -9.54 -38.04
N ALA A 535 17.81 -8.20 -37.92
CA ALA A 535 16.79 -7.41 -37.20
C ALA A 535 15.35 -7.70 -37.66
N ARG A 536 15.12 -7.93 -38.96
CA ARG A 536 13.78 -8.31 -39.47
C ARG A 536 13.27 -9.60 -38.83
N MET A 537 14.17 -10.57 -38.63
CA MET A 537 13.82 -11.86 -38.07
C MET A 537 13.70 -11.80 -36.55
N PHE A 538 14.45 -10.92 -35.90
CA PHE A 538 14.24 -10.61 -34.50
C PHE A 538 12.80 -10.11 -34.26
N PHE A 539 12.33 -9.14 -35.06
CA PHE A 539 10.95 -8.66 -34.97
C PHE A 539 9.92 -9.74 -35.29
N LEU A 540 10.20 -10.64 -36.23
CA LEU A 540 9.33 -11.80 -36.52
C LEU A 540 9.22 -12.75 -35.31
N ILE A 541 10.35 -13.13 -34.71
CA ILE A 541 10.37 -14.02 -33.52
C ILE A 541 9.68 -13.34 -32.35
N LEU A 542 9.92 -12.04 -32.15
CA LEU A 542 9.24 -11.26 -31.12
C LEU A 542 7.73 -11.23 -31.35
N ALA A 543 7.27 -11.01 -32.58
CA ALA A 543 5.85 -11.04 -32.93
C ALA A 543 5.22 -12.42 -32.66
N ILE A 544 5.90 -13.51 -33.06
CA ILE A 544 5.46 -14.88 -32.76
C ILE A 544 5.38 -15.12 -31.25
N LEU A 545 6.38 -14.67 -30.48
CA LEU A 545 6.40 -14.83 -29.04
C LEU A 545 5.24 -14.07 -28.39
N VAL A 546 5.04 -12.80 -28.74
CA VAL A 546 3.92 -11.97 -28.25
C VAL A 546 2.58 -12.60 -28.60
N PHE A 547 2.42 -13.06 -29.85
CA PHE A 547 1.20 -13.76 -30.29
C PHE A 547 0.96 -15.05 -29.50
N ALA A 548 1.99 -15.88 -29.30
CA ALA A 548 1.89 -17.10 -28.52
C ALA A 548 1.50 -16.82 -27.06
N PHE A 549 2.12 -15.85 -26.40
CA PHE A 549 1.74 -15.45 -25.05
C PHE A 549 0.31 -14.89 -24.99
N ALA A 550 -0.10 -14.07 -25.95
CA ALA A 550 -1.46 -13.54 -26.03
C ALA A 550 -2.49 -14.67 -26.17
N MET A 551 -2.23 -15.65 -27.04
CA MET A 551 -3.08 -16.83 -27.21
C MET A 551 -3.16 -17.69 -25.94
N ILE A 552 -2.04 -17.92 -25.26
CA ILE A 552 -1.98 -18.69 -24.02
C ILE A 552 -2.80 -18.02 -22.91
N ILE A 553 -2.70 -16.69 -22.82
CA ILE A 553 -3.46 -15.87 -21.87
C ILE A 553 -4.96 -15.91 -22.23
N ALA A 554 -5.31 -15.74 -23.50
CA ALA A 554 -6.68 -15.77 -23.99
C ALA A 554 -7.33 -17.14 -23.75
N ALA A 555 -6.61 -18.25 -23.97
CA ALA A 555 -7.14 -19.59 -23.81
C ALA A 555 -7.44 -19.99 -22.35
N SER A 556 -6.98 -19.23 -21.36
CA SER A 556 -7.09 -19.59 -19.95
C SER A 556 -7.85 -18.53 -19.17
N PRO A 557 -9.07 -18.86 -18.68
CA PRO A 557 -9.89 -17.93 -17.90
C PRO A 557 -9.12 -17.33 -16.72
N TRP A 558 -8.40 -18.17 -15.97
CA TRP A 558 -7.60 -17.74 -14.82
C TRP A 558 -6.49 -16.72 -15.17
N ARG A 559 -5.81 -16.88 -16.32
CA ARG A 559 -4.75 -15.97 -16.78
C ARG A 559 -5.33 -14.66 -17.31
N ARG A 560 -6.46 -14.74 -18.01
CA ARG A 560 -7.20 -13.58 -18.51
C ARG A 560 -7.72 -12.71 -17.37
N GLU A 561 -8.27 -13.32 -16.32
CA GLU A 561 -8.74 -12.63 -15.12
C GLU A 561 -7.63 -11.83 -14.43
N ARG A 562 -6.36 -12.29 -14.45
CA ARG A 562 -5.23 -11.48 -13.93
C ARG A 562 -4.94 -10.22 -14.74
N ILE A 563 -5.25 -10.22 -16.04
CA ILE A 563 -5.11 -9.02 -16.88
C ILE A 563 -6.27 -8.07 -16.63
N PHE A 564 -7.50 -8.58 -16.51
CA PHE A 564 -8.65 -7.72 -16.20
C PHE A 564 -8.54 -7.10 -14.80
N ALA A 565 -8.09 -7.87 -13.81
CA ALA A 565 -7.79 -7.35 -12.48
C ALA A 565 -6.62 -6.34 -12.46
N TYR A 566 -5.76 -6.34 -13.48
CA TYR A 566 -4.71 -5.33 -13.65
C TYR A 566 -5.24 -4.05 -14.33
N LEU A 567 -6.11 -4.20 -15.33
CA LEU A 567 -6.68 -3.07 -16.08
C LEU A 567 -7.66 -2.27 -15.23
N ASP A 568 -8.42 -2.94 -14.37
CA ASP A 568 -9.28 -2.29 -13.38
C ASP A 568 -9.09 -2.93 -11.98
N PRO A 569 -8.04 -2.53 -11.25
CA PRO A 569 -7.74 -3.07 -9.94
C PRO A 569 -8.66 -2.52 -8.83
N TRP A 570 -9.46 -1.49 -9.14
CA TRP A 570 -10.36 -0.82 -8.20
C TRP A 570 -11.81 -1.30 -8.32
N ASP A 571 -12.15 -2.08 -9.34
CA ASP A 571 -13.45 -2.71 -9.48
C ASP A 571 -13.76 -3.58 -8.23
N PRO A 572 -14.93 -3.41 -7.58
CA PRO A 572 -15.34 -4.18 -6.41
C PRO A 572 -15.25 -5.70 -6.58
N THR A 573 -15.40 -6.22 -7.81
CA THR A 573 -15.30 -7.64 -8.13
C THR A 573 -13.86 -8.18 -8.09
N HIS A 574 -12.85 -7.32 -8.29
CA HIS A 574 -11.44 -7.69 -8.34
C HIS A 574 -10.63 -7.20 -7.13
N ALA A 575 -11.09 -6.12 -6.47
CA ALA A 575 -10.41 -5.46 -5.36
C ALA A 575 -10.22 -6.37 -4.14
N LEU A 576 -11.18 -7.25 -3.84
CA LEU A 576 -11.11 -8.23 -2.73
C LEU A 576 -10.42 -9.55 -3.12
N GLY A 577 -10.08 -9.72 -4.40
CA GLY A 577 -9.53 -10.96 -4.97
C GLY A 577 -8.16 -10.76 -5.61
N LYS A 578 -8.09 -10.95 -6.94
CA LYS A 578 -6.81 -10.96 -7.69
C LYS A 578 -6.19 -9.57 -7.87
N GLY A 579 -6.96 -8.49 -7.72
CA GLY A 579 -6.47 -7.10 -7.78
C GLY A 579 -5.92 -6.59 -6.45
N TYR A 580 -6.24 -7.27 -5.33
CA TYR A 580 -5.88 -6.86 -3.96
C TYR A 580 -4.38 -6.55 -3.79
N GLN A 581 -3.52 -7.44 -4.28
CA GLN A 581 -2.06 -7.27 -4.18
C GLN A 581 -1.58 -6.01 -4.90
N LEU A 582 -2.17 -5.69 -6.07
CA LEU A 582 -1.75 -4.53 -6.85
C LEU A 582 -2.28 -3.22 -6.25
N SER A 583 -3.55 -3.19 -5.83
CA SER A 583 -4.15 -2.01 -5.22
C SER A 583 -3.43 -1.62 -3.93
N HIS A 584 -3.08 -2.59 -3.08
CA HIS A 584 -2.30 -2.32 -1.86
C HIS A 584 -0.85 -1.91 -2.16
N SER A 585 -0.22 -2.44 -3.21
CA SER A 585 1.08 -1.97 -3.68
C SER A 585 1.05 -0.49 -4.08
N LEU A 586 0.02 -0.08 -4.82
CA LEU A 586 -0.17 1.31 -5.24
C LEU A 586 -0.48 2.24 -4.06
N ILE A 587 -1.26 1.79 -3.08
CA ILE A 587 -1.54 2.54 -1.85
C ILE A 587 -0.25 2.74 -1.04
N ALA A 588 0.58 1.69 -0.88
CA ALA A 588 1.86 1.77 -0.19
C ALA A 588 2.77 2.84 -0.81
N ILE A 589 2.88 2.82 -2.15
CA ILE A 589 3.69 3.79 -2.90
C ILE A 589 3.12 5.20 -2.77
N GLY A 590 1.79 5.35 -2.85
CA GLY A 590 1.13 6.65 -2.69
C GLY A 590 1.36 7.27 -1.31
N ARG A 591 1.43 6.45 -0.26
CA ARG A 591 1.71 6.89 1.12
C ARG A 591 3.15 7.30 1.36
N GLY A 592 4.08 6.79 0.55
CA GLY A 592 5.50 7.09 0.68
C GLY A 592 5.89 8.54 0.32
N GLU A 593 5.03 9.29 -0.37
CA GLU A 593 5.33 10.64 -0.84
C GLU A 593 6.76 10.74 -1.44
N ILE A 594 7.52 11.80 -1.13
CA ILE A 594 8.88 11.99 -1.64
C ILE A 594 9.92 11.23 -0.79
N PHE A 595 9.83 11.30 0.54
CA PHE A 595 10.87 10.85 1.48
C PHE A 595 10.53 9.57 2.26
N GLY A 596 9.30 9.08 2.14
CA GLY A 596 8.82 7.92 2.87
C GLY A 596 8.32 8.25 4.26
N VAL A 597 7.68 7.27 4.87
CA VAL A 597 7.19 7.35 6.26
C VAL A 597 8.27 6.99 7.28
N GLY A 598 9.47 6.61 6.83
CA GLY A 598 10.59 6.16 7.65
C GLY A 598 10.70 4.64 7.74
N LEU A 599 11.94 4.15 7.91
CA LEU A 599 12.24 2.72 8.06
C LEU A 599 11.46 2.15 9.24
N GLY A 600 10.74 1.05 9.02
CA GLY A 600 9.92 0.46 10.07
C GLY A 600 8.49 1.00 10.14
N GLY A 601 8.19 2.14 9.49
CA GLY A 601 6.89 2.83 9.56
C GLY A 601 5.83 2.39 8.54
N SER A 602 6.15 1.45 7.64
CA SER A 602 5.17 0.93 6.67
C SER A 602 3.97 0.29 7.40
N VAL A 603 2.76 0.62 6.96
CA VAL A 603 1.53 0.04 7.50
C VAL A 603 1.02 -1.09 6.61
N GLU A 604 1.29 -1.05 5.31
CA GLU A 604 0.86 -2.09 4.37
C GLU A 604 1.59 -3.43 4.60
N LYS A 605 2.74 -3.42 5.29
CA LYS A 605 3.42 -4.64 5.76
C LYS A 605 2.70 -5.37 6.91
N LEU A 606 1.74 -4.73 7.58
CA LEU A 606 0.94 -5.32 8.67
C LEU A 606 -0.23 -6.16 8.12
N HIS A 607 0.10 -7.11 7.24
CA HIS A 607 -0.81 -8.09 6.61
C HIS A 607 -1.72 -7.62 5.47
N TRP A 608 -1.67 -6.34 5.09
CA TRP A 608 -2.47 -5.80 3.99
C TRP A 608 -1.88 -6.12 2.61
N LEU A 609 -0.57 -6.37 2.53
CA LEU A 609 0.10 -6.80 1.30
C LEU A 609 0.58 -8.27 1.39
N PRO A 610 -0.13 -9.23 0.75
CA PRO A 610 0.33 -10.61 0.69
C PRO A 610 1.67 -10.70 -0.04
N GLU A 611 2.62 -11.49 0.48
CA GLU A 611 3.91 -11.75 -0.18
C GLU A 611 4.79 -10.49 -0.38
N ALA A 612 4.65 -9.47 0.49
CA ALA A 612 5.45 -8.23 0.47
C ALA A 612 6.98 -8.43 0.50
N HIS A 613 7.47 -9.53 1.09
CA HIS A 613 8.89 -9.83 1.21
C HIS A 613 9.50 -10.50 -0.04
N THR A 614 8.67 -10.96 -0.99
CA THR A 614 9.11 -11.62 -2.23
C THR A 614 8.84 -10.73 -3.44
N ASP A 615 7.58 -10.58 -3.84
CA ASP A 615 7.24 -10.02 -5.16
C ASP A 615 6.92 -8.53 -5.07
N PHE A 616 6.49 -8.06 -3.89
CA PHE A 616 6.13 -6.66 -3.65
C PHE A 616 7.08 -5.89 -2.73
N LEU A 617 8.36 -6.28 -2.68
CA LEU A 617 9.36 -5.63 -1.84
C LEU A 617 9.55 -4.14 -2.21
N LEU A 618 9.43 -3.80 -3.49
CA LEU A 618 9.55 -2.43 -3.95
C LEU A 618 8.43 -1.53 -3.40
N ALA A 619 7.21 -2.05 -3.23
CA ALA A 619 6.11 -1.30 -2.63
C ALA A 619 6.44 -0.88 -1.18
N VAL A 620 7.02 -1.79 -0.40
CA VAL A 620 7.48 -1.50 0.97
C VAL A 620 8.61 -0.48 0.97
N ILE A 621 9.56 -0.58 0.04
CA ILE A 621 10.62 0.44 -0.12
C ILE A 621 10.01 1.79 -0.48
N GLY A 622 9.01 1.80 -1.37
CA GLY A 622 8.28 3.00 -1.76
C GLY A 622 7.57 3.65 -0.57
N GLU A 623 6.96 2.87 0.32
CA GLU A 623 6.32 3.41 1.52
C GLU A 623 7.36 3.94 2.52
N GLU A 624 8.41 3.17 2.83
CA GLU A 624 9.37 3.50 3.90
C GLU A 624 10.38 4.59 3.50
N PHE A 625 10.81 4.63 2.23
CA PHE A 625 11.83 5.56 1.72
C PHE A 625 11.30 6.53 0.64
N GLY A 626 10.03 6.44 0.28
CA GLY A 626 9.38 7.33 -0.68
C GLY A 626 9.91 7.18 -2.10
N LEU A 627 9.60 8.19 -2.92
CA LEU A 627 10.08 8.31 -4.29
C LEU A 627 11.61 8.24 -4.38
N VAL A 628 12.34 8.86 -3.43
CA VAL A 628 13.81 8.85 -3.40
C VAL A 628 14.36 7.42 -3.30
N GLY A 629 13.79 6.59 -2.43
CA GLY A 629 14.17 5.19 -2.29
C GLY A 629 13.95 4.41 -3.58
N VAL A 630 12.78 4.56 -4.21
CA VAL A 630 12.45 3.87 -5.47
C VAL A 630 13.40 4.26 -6.59
N ILE A 631 13.67 5.56 -6.77
CA ILE A 631 14.62 6.06 -7.78
C ILE A 631 16.03 5.53 -7.54
N ALA A 632 16.48 5.50 -6.28
CA ALA A 632 17.79 4.96 -5.93
C ALA A 632 17.92 3.47 -6.29
N VAL A 633 16.90 2.65 -5.98
CA VAL A 633 16.87 1.23 -6.37
C VAL A 633 16.90 1.07 -7.88
N ILE A 634 16.06 1.81 -8.62
CA ILE A 634 16.07 1.79 -10.10
C ILE A 634 17.45 2.17 -10.63
N GLY A 635 18.06 3.22 -10.10
CA GLY A 635 19.41 3.68 -10.47
C GLY A 635 20.48 2.61 -10.24
N MET A 636 20.44 1.90 -9.10
CA MET A 636 21.36 0.81 -8.80
C MET A 636 21.22 -0.36 -9.79
N PHE A 637 20.00 -0.77 -10.15
CA PHE A 637 19.78 -1.84 -11.14
C PHE A 637 20.18 -1.42 -12.56
N LEU A 638 19.89 -0.18 -12.96
CA LEU A 638 20.34 0.37 -14.24
C LEU A 638 21.87 0.39 -14.31
N TRP A 639 22.53 0.84 -13.25
CA TRP A 639 23.98 0.83 -13.17
C TRP A 639 24.54 -0.60 -13.20
N LEU A 640 23.97 -1.52 -12.42
CA LEU A 640 24.34 -2.95 -12.40
C LEU A 640 24.28 -3.57 -13.81
N SER A 641 23.12 -3.48 -14.46
CA SER A 641 22.92 -4.04 -15.80
C SER A 641 23.87 -3.39 -16.82
N ARG A 642 24.03 -2.06 -16.77
CA ARG A 642 24.99 -1.34 -17.62
C ARG A 642 26.42 -1.85 -17.46
N ARG A 643 26.90 -2.05 -16.22
CA ARG A 643 28.27 -2.53 -15.96
C ARG A 643 28.47 -3.94 -16.52
N ILE A 644 27.51 -4.84 -16.31
CA ILE A 644 27.54 -6.20 -16.87
C ILE A 644 27.60 -6.16 -18.40
N MET A 645 26.80 -5.30 -19.05
CA MET A 645 26.83 -5.11 -20.51
C MET A 645 28.17 -4.59 -21.02
N VAL A 646 28.80 -3.68 -20.29
CA VAL A 646 30.13 -3.15 -20.63
C VAL A 646 31.18 -4.25 -20.56
N ILE A 647 31.19 -5.08 -19.52
CA ILE A 647 32.10 -6.23 -19.38
C ILE A 647 31.90 -7.21 -20.55
N GLY A 648 30.65 -7.50 -20.92
CA GLY A 648 30.36 -8.36 -22.06
C GLY A 648 30.83 -7.78 -23.39
N ARG A 649 30.61 -6.47 -23.63
CA ARG A 649 31.13 -5.78 -24.83
C ARG A 649 32.66 -5.80 -24.89
N GLN A 650 33.32 -5.65 -23.75
CA GLN A 650 34.78 -5.72 -23.65
C GLN A 650 35.29 -7.12 -24.00
N ALA A 651 34.60 -8.19 -23.57
CA ALA A 651 34.97 -9.55 -23.95
C ALA A 651 34.81 -9.79 -25.47
N LEU A 652 33.73 -9.26 -26.07
CA LEU A 652 33.52 -9.32 -27.52
C LEU A 652 34.62 -8.58 -28.29
N ALA A 653 35.09 -7.44 -27.78
CA ALA A 653 36.19 -6.68 -28.38
C ALA A 653 37.55 -7.39 -28.27
N LEU A 654 37.68 -8.39 -27.40
CA LEU A 654 38.85 -9.25 -27.27
C LEU A 654 38.68 -10.57 -28.05
N ASP A 655 37.74 -10.63 -28.99
CA ASP A 655 37.37 -11.81 -29.78
C ASP A 655 36.87 -13.02 -28.94
N ARG A 656 36.49 -12.78 -27.68
CA ARG A 656 35.92 -13.79 -26.78
C ARG A 656 34.40 -13.77 -26.88
N THR A 657 33.88 -14.34 -27.97
CA THR A 657 32.45 -14.34 -28.30
C THR A 657 31.58 -15.02 -27.23
N PHE A 658 31.95 -16.23 -26.78
CA PHE A 658 31.19 -16.96 -25.75
C PHE A 658 31.12 -16.18 -24.43
N PRO A 659 32.25 -15.77 -23.80
CA PRO A 659 32.22 -14.95 -22.58
C PRO A 659 31.43 -13.65 -22.74
N GLY A 660 31.55 -12.98 -23.89
CA GLY A 660 30.82 -11.74 -24.16
C GLY A 660 29.30 -11.92 -24.17
N LEU A 661 28.82 -12.97 -24.85
CA LEU A 661 27.39 -13.29 -24.92
C LEU A 661 26.85 -13.78 -23.57
N VAL A 662 27.63 -14.53 -22.78
CA VAL A 662 27.22 -14.97 -21.43
C VAL A 662 27.02 -13.76 -20.52
N ALA A 663 27.99 -12.83 -20.48
CA ALA A 663 27.88 -11.62 -19.67
C ALA A 663 26.68 -10.76 -20.09
N GLN A 664 26.49 -10.52 -21.39
CA GLN A 664 25.33 -9.77 -21.87
C GLN A 664 24.00 -10.50 -21.59
N GLY A 665 23.98 -11.83 -21.68
CA GLY A 665 22.82 -12.64 -21.30
C GLY A 665 22.44 -12.50 -19.83
N VAL A 666 23.42 -12.50 -18.92
CA VAL A 666 23.20 -12.21 -17.49
C VAL A 666 22.70 -10.77 -17.28
N GLY A 667 23.27 -9.80 -18.02
CA GLY A 667 22.83 -8.41 -18.00
C GLY A 667 21.36 -8.23 -18.42
N ILE A 668 20.94 -8.95 -19.48
CA ILE A 668 19.55 -9.00 -19.96
C ILE A 668 18.66 -9.62 -18.90
N TRP A 669 19.06 -10.76 -18.33
CA TRP A 669 18.30 -11.46 -17.31
C TRP A 669 18.01 -10.55 -16.10
N ILE A 670 19.05 -10.02 -15.46
CA ILE A 670 18.89 -9.18 -14.26
C ILE A 670 18.12 -7.90 -14.61
N GLY A 671 18.44 -7.26 -15.73
CA GLY A 671 17.78 -6.02 -16.16
C GLY A 671 16.28 -6.20 -16.40
N PHE A 672 15.89 -7.19 -17.23
CA PHE A 672 14.48 -7.43 -17.55
C PHE A 672 13.68 -7.96 -16.36
N GLN A 673 14.25 -8.86 -15.55
CA GLN A 673 13.54 -9.36 -14.37
C GLN A 673 13.27 -8.22 -13.37
N SER A 674 14.25 -7.33 -13.16
CA SER A 674 14.08 -6.16 -12.30
C SER A 674 13.04 -5.19 -12.88
N PHE A 675 13.10 -4.90 -14.17
CA PHE A 675 12.12 -4.06 -14.87
C PHE A 675 10.69 -4.60 -14.74
N ILE A 676 10.49 -5.90 -14.94
CA ILE A 676 9.16 -6.53 -14.80
C ILE A 676 8.67 -6.44 -13.37
N ASN A 677 9.50 -6.80 -12.38
CA ASN A 677 9.10 -6.73 -10.97
C ASN A 677 8.73 -5.29 -10.55
N MET A 678 9.54 -4.30 -10.93
CA MET A 678 9.26 -2.89 -10.63
C MET A 678 8.00 -2.39 -11.35
N GLY A 679 7.83 -2.74 -12.62
CA GLY A 679 6.64 -2.38 -13.39
C GLY A 679 5.36 -2.97 -12.81
N VAL A 680 5.41 -4.18 -12.24
CA VAL A 680 4.29 -4.80 -11.52
C VAL A 680 3.94 -4.02 -10.26
N ASN A 681 4.94 -3.68 -9.44
CA ASN A 681 4.73 -2.92 -8.20
C ASN A 681 4.13 -1.52 -8.46
N LEU A 682 4.50 -0.90 -9.58
CA LEU A 682 4.01 0.41 -10.00
C LEU A 682 2.69 0.37 -10.78
N GLY A 683 2.10 -0.81 -11.02
CA GLY A 683 0.89 -0.93 -11.83
C GLY A 683 1.06 -0.60 -13.32
N ALA A 684 2.29 -0.65 -13.83
CA ALA A 684 2.60 -0.51 -15.26
C ALA A 684 2.59 -1.85 -16.02
N LEU A 685 2.67 -2.98 -15.30
CA LEU A 685 2.66 -4.33 -15.85
C LEU A 685 1.75 -5.26 -15.02
N PRO A 686 1.15 -6.29 -15.65
CA PRO A 686 0.27 -7.23 -14.95
C PRO A 686 1.04 -8.09 -13.94
N THR A 687 0.43 -8.32 -12.77
CA THR A 687 1.06 -9.01 -11.64
C THR A 687 1.59 -10.40 -12.01
N LYS A 688 2.89 -10.61 -11.79
CA LYS A 688 3.56 -11.90 -11.90
C LYS A 688 4.40 -12.15 -10.65
N GLY A 689 4.49 -13.41 -10.23
CA GLY A 689 5.31 -13.81 -9.08
C GLY A 689 6.78 -13.97 -9.47
N LEU A 690 7.42 -12.85 -9.78
CA LEU A 690 8.85 -12.76 -10.09
C LEU A 690 9.54 -11.96 -9.00
N THR A 691 10.58 -12.52 -8.42
CA THR A 691 11.37 -11.88 -7.36
C THR A 691 12.27 -10.78 -7.92
N LEU A 692 12.52 -9.74 -7.12
CA LEU A 692 13.52 -8.72 -7.43
C LEU A 692 14.93 -9.31 -7.23
N PRO A 693 15.78 -9.38 -8.27
CA PRO A 693 17.10 -10.00 -8.18
C PRO A 693 17.96 -9.38 -7.06
N LEU A 694 18.72 -10.21 -6.33
CA LEU A 694 19.62 -9.80 -5.23
C LEU A 694 18.95 -9.15 -4.00
N MET A 695 17.66 -8.80 -4.04
CA MET A 695 16.98 -8.11 -2.94
C MET A 695 15.86 -8.94 -2.30
N SER A 696 14.95 -9.46 -3.12
CA SER A 696 13.78 -10.18 -2.63
C SER A 696 14.12 -11.46 -1.91
N TYR A 697 13.25 -11.87 -0.99
CA TYR A 697 13.37 -13.17 -0.34
C TYR A 697 13.21 -14.30 -1.37
N GLY A 698 14.22 -15.14 -1.50
CA GLY A 698 14.20 -16.29 -2.40
C GLY A 698 15.54 -17.00 -2.39
N GLY A 699 15.66 -18.06 -1.58
CA GLY A 699 16.96 -18.69 -1.34
C GLY A 699 17.66 -19.19 -2.61
N SER A 700 16.92 -19.86 -3.50
CA SER A 700 17.43 -20.28 -4.81
C SER A 700 17.75 -19.09 -5.73
N ALA A 701 16.85 -18.11 -5.82
CA ALA A 701 17.04 -16.96 -6.70
C ALA A 701 18.29 -16.14 -6.33
N ILE A 702 18.51 -15.88 -5.03
CA ILE A 702 19.72 -15.19 -4.55
C ILE A 702 20.95 -16.00 -4.90
N LEU A 703 20.96 -17.31 -4.61
CA LEU A 703 22.08 -18.19 -4.91
C LEU A 703 22.45 -18.16 -6.39
N LEU A 704 21.48 -18.34 -7.30
CA LEU A 704 21.75 -18.38 -8.73
C LEU A 704 22.13 -17.00 -9.29
N ASN A 705 21.56 -15.92 -8.77
CA ASN A 705 21.97 -14.56 -9.14
C ASN A 705 23.42 -14.29 -8.72
N MET A 706 23.83 -14.70 -7.51
CA MET A 706 25.21 -14.57 -7.04
C MET A 706 26.19 -15.38 -7.89
N VAL A 707 25.81 -16.61 -8.27
CA VAL A 707 26.60 -17.44 -9.21
C VAL A 707 26.71 -16.77 -10.59
N ALA A 708 25.63 -16.21 -11.11
CA ALA A 708 25.65 -15.50 -12.39
C ALA A 708 26.58 -14.28 -12.36
N ILE A 709 26.52 -13.48 -11.28
CA ILE A 709 27.45 -12.36 -11.06
C ILE A 709 28.90 -12.85 -10.94
N ALA A 710 29.15 -13.95 -10.22
CA ALA A 710 30.50 -14.52 -10.11
C ALA A 710 31.08 -14.94 -11.47
N ILE A 711 30.25 -15.52 -12.35
CA ILE A 711 30.66 -15.82 -13.73
C ILE A 711 31.01 -14.53 -14.48
N VAL A 712 30.22 -13.46 -14.35
CA VAL A 712 30.54 -12.15 -14.95
C VAL A 712 31.86 -11.56 -14.42
N LEU A 713 32.08 -11.62 -13.10
CA LEU A 713 33.32 -11.16 -12.49
C LEU A 713 34.52 -12.00 -12.97
N ARG A 714 34.32 -13.30 -13.19
CA ARG A 714 35.35 -14.19 -13.74
C ARG A 714 35.67 -13.82 -15.19
N ILE A 715 34.66 -13.49 -16.00
CA ILE A 715 34.85 -12.96 -17.36
C ILE A 715 35.68 -11.67 -17.33
N ASP A 716 35.35 -10.72 -16.45
CA ASP A 716 36.11 -9.47 -16.30
C ASP A 716 37.57 -9.72 -15.88
N ALA A 717 37.80 -10.63 -14.93
CA ALA A 717 39.14 -10.98 -14.47
C ALA A 717 39.99 -11.56 -15.62
N GLU A 718 39.45 -12.50 -16.39
CA GLU A 718 40.14 -13.09 -17.54
C GLU A 718 40.35 -12.06 -18.67
N ASN A 719 39.38 -11.17 -18.93
CA ASN A 719 39.54 -10.08 -19.92
C ASN A 719 40.70 -9.15 -19.54
N LYS A 720 40.79 -8.76 -18.27
CA LYS A 720 41.88 -7.93 -17.76
C LYS A 720 43.24 -8.63 -17.80
N GLN A 721 43.28 -9.94 -17.58
CA GLN A 721 44.51 -10.73 -17.73
C GLN A 721 45.01 -10.72 -19.18
N MET A 722 44.10 -10.90 -20.16
CA MET A 722 44.46 -10.85 -21.58
C MET A 722 44.93 -9.47 -22.02
N MET A 723 44.27 -8.39 -21.57
CA MET A 723 44.72 -7.03 -21.84
C MET A 723 46.11 -6.72 -21.27
N ARG A 724 46.57 -7.47 -20.27
CA ARG A 724 47.91 -7.36 -19.67
C ARG A 724 48.97 -8.19 -20.41
N GLY A 725 48.61 -8.87 -21.49
CA GLY A 725 49.52 -9.78 -22.22
C GLY A 725 49.75 -11.13 -21.51
N GLY A 726 48.96 -11.46 -20.49
CA GLY A 726 49.00 -12.77 -19.85
C GLY A 726 48.38 -13.82 -20.78
N ARG A 727 49.19 -14.75 -21.29
CA ARG A 727 48.69 -16.00 -21.85
C ARG A 727 48.17 -16.84 -20.69
N SER A 728 46.87 -17.16 -20.72
CA SER A 728 46.21 -18.15 -19.88
C SER A 728 46.78 -19.55 -20.12
#